data_AF-A0A7Y2HWZ9-F1
#
_entry.id   AF-A0A7Y2HWZ9-F1
#
_cell.length_a   1.000
_cell.length_b   1.000
_cell.length_c   1.000
_cell.angle_alpha   90.00
_cell.angle_beta   90.00
_cell.angle_gamma   90.00
#
_symmetry.space_group_name_H-M   'P 1'
#
loop_
_entity.id
_entity.type
_entity.pdbx_description
1 polymer ?
#
loop_
_entity_poly.entity_id
_entity_poly.type
_entity_poly.pdbx_seq_one_letter_code
_entity_poly.pdbx_strand_id
1 'polypeptide(L)'
;MQIRNPASVFVAAAVIVASVAIAADHDDDAIEKFDQIDKFRQLEEILPTPNAYRTASGAPGHGYWQQRADYEIDVEIDDDNQRLTGHETIHYFNNSPDTLRYLWVQLDANLYAPDSDAALISTAPRFEKMRPRDIKRLLKRAEFDGSATIERVVDADGDDLPHTIVKTMMRIDLPEPLAAGATTTFSIDWSYTINRSDEVRGRTACEYFEDDDNFLYEIAQWFPRMAPYNDVRGWHNKQFLGRGEFSLEFGNYLVRITVPADHVVASTGVLQNPDDVLTPRQRERLEIASRTDKPVFIVTPDEAKMNESSRSGDTRTWVYAAENVRDFAFATSRKFIWDAMLHDVEGNPVWAMSYYPNEGEPLWSRYSTHAIMHTLDVYSKYTFTYPYPVAISVNGPVGGMEYPMICFNGPRPEEDGTYSKRTKYGLISVIIHEVGHNYFPMIVNSDERQWTWMDEGLNTFVQYLTEQEWEEEYPSRRGEPRNIVGYMRSTNQVPIMTNSESLLQFGSNAYAKPATALNILRETILGRELFDFAFKEYARRWQFKAPMPADLFRSMEDASGIDLDWFWRGWFYTTDHTDIAIEGVKVYEMKTGDLDEDSAISKAERDDEPESLSERRNRALAKRTERFPELLDFYNEFDELDVTKDDRRRFQRFLDRLEDDDAEYLGREERFYVVDFRNKGGLVMPLILAIEYESGRTEELRIPAEIWRKDNERVSKLLLANEPIVRIELDPHLETADIDLSNNTWPPEPVESRFRLYKDRKDKNPMQELEQKLEDDVALDDEDEEEQKRKGDGWR
;
A
#
# COMPACT_ATOMS: atom_id res chain seq x y z
N MET A 1 6.04 -56.62 52.24
CA MET A 1 5.31 -57.79 52.75
C MET A 1 4.64 -58.44 51.53
N GLN A 2 5.20 -59.56 51.07
CA GLN A 2 4.71 -60.37 49.95
C GLN A 2 3.35 -61.04 50.29
N ILE A 3 2.78 -61.67 49.24
CA ILE A 3 1.85 -62.84 49.24
C ILE A 3 0.44 -62.44 48.77
N ARG A 4 -0.21 -63.07 47.79
CA ARG A 4 0.10 -64.16 46.83
C ARG A 4 -1.03 -64.13 45.79
N ASN A 5 -0.70 -64.48 44.56
CA ASN A 5 -1.64 -65.00 43.55
C ASN A 5 -2.02 -66.46 43.93
N PRO A 6 -3.18 -67.02 43.52
CA PRO A 6 -3.19 -67.73 42.23
C PRO A 6 -4.54 -67.84 41.48
N ALA A 7 -4.43 -67.74 40.14
CA ALA A 7 -4.82 -68.72 39.10
C ALA A 7 -6.29 -69.12 38.81
N SER A 8 -6.52 -69.18 37.48
CA SER A 8 -7.38 -70.10 36.68
C SER A 8 -8.73 -69.52 36.22
N VAL A 9 -8.81 -68.95 35.01
CA VAL A 9 -9.13 -69.62 33.72
C VAL A 9 -10.49 -70.30 33.71
N PHE A 10 -11.48 -69.68 33.04
CA PHE A 10 -12.27 -70.33 31.97
C PHE A 10 -13.02 -69.24 31.17
N VAL A 11 -12.73 -69.19 29.88
CA VAL A 11 -13.45 -68.45 28.84
C VAL A 11 -14.63 -69.33 28.39
N ALA A 12 -15.85 -68.78 28.32
CA ALA A 12 -16.77 -69.00 27.21
C ALA A 12 -18.10 -68.24 27.37
N ALA A 13 -18.55 -67.75 26.21
CA ALA A 13 -19.91 -67.35 25.84
C ALA A 13 -20.40 -65.96 26.26
N ALA A 14 -20.12 -65.02 25.37
CA ALA A 14 -20.85 -63.78 25.22
C ALA A 14 -22.31 -64.05 24.79
N VAL A 15 -23.26 -63.44 25.50
CA VAL A 15 -24.59 -63.12 25.00
C VAL A 15 -24.85 -61.67 25.38
N ILE A 16 -24.81 -60.80 24.38
CA ILE A 16 -25.18 -59.39 24.47
C ILE A 16 -26.70 -59.33 24.39
N VAL A 17 -27.35 -58.82 25.44
CA VAL A 17 -28.72 -58.30 25.39
C VAL A 17 -28.67 -56.87 25.91
N ALA A 18 -28.83 -55.92 24.99
CA ALA A 18 -28.95 -54.51 25.27
C ALA A 18 -30.23 -54.23 26.06
N SER A 19 -30.11 -53.47 27.15
CA SER A 19 -31.23 -52.83 27.83
C SER A 19 -30.97 -51.32 27.85
N VAL A 20 -31.89 -50.60 27.22
CA VAL A 20 -31.91 -49.14 27.08
C VAL A 20 -32.22 -48.53 28.45
N ALA A 21 -31.31 -47.72 28.98
CA ALA A 21 -31.55 -46.83 30.10
C ALA A 21 -31.67 -45.40 29.56
N ILE A 22 -32.84 -44.80 29.79
CA ILE A 22 -33.13 -43.39 29.54
C ILE A 22 -32.31 -42.59 30.55
N ALA A 23 -31.30 -41.85 30.07
CA ALA A 23 -30.68 -40.78 30.83
C ALA A 23 -31.47 -39.51 30.57
N ALA A 24 -31.97 -38.90 31.64
CA ALA A 24 -32.45 -37.53 31.61
C ALA A 24 -31.22 -36.62 31.51
N ASP A 25 -31.08 -35.91 30.39
CA ASP A 25 -30.15 -34.79 30.30
C ASP A 25 -30.64 -33.69 31.25
N HIS A 26 -29.77 -33.31 32.18
CA HIS A 26 -29.87 -32.02 32.83
C HIS A 26 -29.42 -30.98 31.81
N ASP A 27 -30.37 -30.16 31.33
CA ASP A 27 -30.08 -28.86 30.72
C ASP A 27 -29.30 -28.02 31.73
N ASP A 28 -27.99 -27.96 31.56
CA ASP A 28 -27.22 -26.78 31.96
C ASP A 28 -27.59 -25.67 30.97
N ASP A 29 -28.68 -24.95 31.25
CA ASP A 29 -28.94 -23.62 30.68
C ASP A 29 -27.84 -22.67 31.20
N ALA A 30 -26.62 -22.84 30.71
CA ALA A 30 -25.66 -21.76 30.70
C ALA A 30 -26.28 -20.68 29.81
N ILE A 31 -26.64 -19.54 30.39
CA ILE A 31 -26.93 -18.33 29.62
C ILE A 31 -25.63 -17.99 28.89
N GLU A 32 -25.45 -18.55 27.69
CA GLU A 32 -24.41 -18.12 26.76
C GLU A 32 -24.77 -16.69 26.38
N LYS A 33 -24.10 -15.75 27.05
CA LYS A 33 -24.13 -14.35 26.64
C LYS A 33 -23.62 -14.29 25.21
N PHE A 34 -24.20 -13.39 24.42
CA PHE A 34 -23.75 -13.12 23.05
C PHE A 34 -22.22 -13.02 22.98
N ASP A 35 -21.58 -14.01 22.34
CA ASP A 35 -20.12 -14.25 22.36
C ASP A 35 -19.40 -13.75 21.09
N GLN A 36 -20.13 -13.07 20.18
CA GLN A 36 -19.50 -12.51 18.99
C GLN A 36 -18.70 -11.25 19.33
N ILE A 37 -17.51 -11.15 18.75
CA ILE A 37 -16.70 -9.92 18.75
C ILE A 37 -17.48 -8.85 18.00
N ASP A 38 -17.81 -7.75 18.67
CA ASP A 38 -18.48 -6.59 18.06
C ASP A 38 -17.55 -5.86 17.08
N LYS A 39 -17.69 -6.16 15.78
CA LYS A 39 -16.93 -5.53 14.68
C LYS A 39 -17.30 -4.05 14.46
N PHE A 40 -18.44 -3.59 14.97
CA PHE A 40 -18.92 -2.20 14.88
C PHE A 40 -18.71 -1.43 16.20
N ARG A 41 -18.01 -2.04 17.18
CA ARG A 41 -17.62 -1.35 18.39
C ARG A 41 -16.85 -0.09 18.03
N GLN A 42 -17.15 1.00 18.74
CA GLN A 42 -16.49 2.28 18.52
C GLN A 42 -14.99 2.22 18.84
N LEU A 43 -14.15 2.92 18.08
CA LEU A 43 -12.69 2.94 18.28
C LEU A 43 -12.26 3.86 19.43
N GLU A 44 -13.18 4.61 20.06
CA GLU A 44 -12.87 5.49 21.20
C GLU A 44 -12.12 4.80 22.36
N GLU A 45 -12.32 3.50 22.55
CA GLU A 45 -11.59 2.70 23.57
C GLU A 45 -10.12 2.41 23.19
N ILE A 46 -9.78 2.53 21.91
CA ILE A 46 -8.45 2.22 21.35
C ILE A 46 -7.70 3.52 21.01
N LEU A 47 -8.40 4.53 20.51
CA LEU A 47 -7.80 5.80 20.11
C LEU A 47 -7.47 6.67 21.33
N PRO A 48 -6.38 7.47 21.27
CA PRO A 48 -6.08 8.45 22.32
C PRO A 48 -7.24 9.43 22.51
N THR A 49 -7.57 9.75 23.76
CA THR A 49 -8.62 10.75 24.09
C THR A 49 -8.25 12.13 23.51
N PRO A 50 -9.18 12.82 22.82
CA PRO A 50 -8.97 14.18 22.37
C PRO A 50 -8.61 15.15 23.50
N ASN A 51 -7.81 16.17 23.20
CA ASN A 51 -7.33 17.17 24.15
C ASN A 51 -7.10 18.53 23.48
N ALA A 52 -6.44 19.47 24.17
CA ALA A 52 -6.18 20.82 23.65
C ALA A 52 -5.15 20.86 22.50
N TYR A 53 -4.29 19.84 22.38
CA TYR A 53 -3.28 19.70 21.34
C TYR A 53 -3.83 18.99 20.10
N ARG A 54 -4.71 17.99 20.29
CA ARG A 54 -5.32 17.18 19.21
C ARG A 54 -6.82 17.01 19.45
N THR A 55 -7.64 17.56 18.56
CA THR A 55 -9.09 17.68 18.76
C THR A 55 -9.85 16.41 18.35
N ALA A 56 -11.14 16.34 18.71
CA ALA A 56 -12.01 15.21 18.37
C ALA A 56 -12.30 15.11 16.87
N SER A 57 -12.16 16.21 16.11
CA SER A 57 -12.29 16.20 14.65
C SER A 57 -11.04 15.66 13.95
N GLY A 58 -9.96 15.35 14.68
CA GLY A 58 -8.68 14.97 14.08
C GLY A 58 -7.86 16.16 13.57
N ALA A 59 -8.31 17.40 13.81
CA ALA A 59 -7.52 18.60 13.54
C ALA A 59 -6.54 18.92 14.69
N PRO A 60 -5.40 19.58 14.40
CA PRO A 60 -4.56 20.17 15.44
C PRO A 60 -5.39 21.17 16.28
N GLY A 61 -5.26 21.07 17.60
CA GLY A 61 -5.98 21.93 18.54
C GLY A 61 -5.31 23.28 18.76
N HIS A 62 -5.99 24.17 19.48
CA HIS A 62 -5.52 25.52 19.78
C HIS A 62 -4.21 25.57 20.58
N GLY A 63 -3.85 24.49 21.28
CA GLY A 63 -2.59 24.37 22.00
C GLY A 63 -1.49 23.63 21.24
N TYR A 64 -1.75 23.15 20.01
CA TYR A 64 -0.80 22.32 19.25
C TYR A 64 0.57 23.01 19.14
N TRP A 65 1.64 22.23 19.32
CA TRP A 65 3.01 22.69 19.24
C TRP A 65 3.90 21.59 18.63
N GLN A 66 4.99 22.02 18.01
CA GLN A 66 6.08 21.18 17.51
C GLN A 66 7.37 22.00 17.60
N GLN A 67 8.51 21.34 17.71
CA GLN A 67 9.77 22.07 17.81
C GLN A 67 10.19 22.61 16.45
N ARG A 68 11.27 23.40 16.46
CA ARG A 68 11.94 23.83 15.24
C ARG A 68 13.45 23.70 15.43
N ALA A 69 14.13 23.25 14.39
CA ALA A 69 15.58 23.13 14.35
C ALA A 69 16.11 23.70 13.04
N ASP A 70 16.77 24.86 13.10
CA ASP A 70 17.43 25.43 11.93
C ASP A 70 18.89 25.01 11.88
N TYR A 71 19.44 24.84 10.68
CA TYR A 71 20.78 24.35 10.44
C TYR A 71 21.55 25.27 9.50
N GLU A 72 22.79 25.56 9.87
CA GLU A 72 23.83 26.01 8.94
C GLU A 72 24.87 24.89 8.84
N ILE A 73 25.11 24.35 7.64
CA ILE A 73 25.99 23.19 7.45
C ILE A 73 27.03 23.51 6.39
N ASP A 74 28.30 23.34 6.73
CA ASP A 74 29.42 23.32 5.80
C ASP A 74 29.89 21.87 5.65
N VAL A 75 29.87 21.34 4.43
CA VAL A 75 30.22 19.94 4.14
C VAL A 75 31.18 19.84 2.98
N GLU A 76 32.11 18.90 3.07
CA GLU A 76 33.10 18.60 2.03
C GLU A 76 33.11 17.11 1.68
N ILE A 77 33.10 16.81 0.38
CA ILE A 77 33.37 15.47 -0.15
C ILE A 77 34.84 15.37 -0.52
N ASP A 78 35.52 14.43 0.12
CA ASP A 78 36.83 13.94 -0.30
C ASP A 78 36.62 12.85 -1.36
N ASP A 79 36.75 13.23 -2.63
CA ASP A 79 36.55 12.35 -3.80
C ASP A 79 37.66 11.30 -3.96
N ASP A 80 38.81 11.48 -3.30
CA ASP A 80 39.92 10.50 -3.37
C ASP A 80 39.70 9.36 -2.36
N ASN A 81 39.20 9.70 -1.16
CA ASN A 81 39.01 8.74 -0.07
C ASN A 81 37.54 8.35 0.17
N GLN A 82 36.59 8.90 -0.60
CA GLN A 82 35.15 8.73 -0.43
C GLN A 82 34.72 9.00 1.02
N ARG A 83 35.11 10.16 1.55
CA ARG A 83 34.84 10.58 2.93
C ARG A 83 34.00 11.86 2.94
N LEU A 84 33.10 11.95 3.91
CA LEU A 84 32.34 13.16 4.19
C LEU A 84 32.84 13.79 5.49
N THR A 85 33.10 15.09 5.47
CA THR A 85 33.46 15.88 6.65
C THR A 85 32.51 17.06 6.73
N GLY A 86 31.93 17.30 7.91
CA GLY A 86 30.94 18.35 8.11
C GLY A 86 31.11 19.11 9.42
N HIS A 87 30.74 20.39 9.34
CA HIS A 87 30.52 21.27 10.47
C HIS A 87 29.09 21.76 10.39
N GLU A 88 28.31 21.59 11.45
CA GLU A 88 26.96 22.14 11.53
C GLU A 88 26.78 23.03 12.75
N THR A 89 25.98 24.08 12.59
CA THR A 89 25.46 24.91 13.68
C THR A 89 23.95 24.78 13.69
N ILE A 90 23.40 24.44 14.86
CA ILE A 90 21.98 24.16 15.05
C ILE A 90 21.37 25.24 15.95
N HIS A 91 20.33 25.90 15.47
CA HIS A 91 19.47 26.77 16.28
C HIS A 91 18.20 26.01 16.66
N TYR A 92 18.11 25.59 17.92
CA TYR A 92 16.99 24.81 18.42
C TYR A 92 16.00 25.69 19.20
N PHE A 93 14.73 25.65 18.78
CA PHE A 93 13.65 26.43 19.37
C PHE A 93 12.75 25.50 20.19
N ASN A 94 12.65 25.75 21.50
CA ASN A 94 11.74 25.01 22.37
C ASN A 94 10.34 25.64 22.37
N ASN A 95 9.49 25.22 21.46
CA ASN A 95 8.08 25.61 21.38
C ASN A 95 7.17 24.79 22.30
N SER A 96 7.71 23.79 23.00
CA SER A 96 6.95 23.02 23.98
C SER A 96 6.62 23.85 25.23
N PRO A 97 5.58 23.48 26.01
CA PRO A 97 5.33 24.09 27.31
C PRO A 97 6.32 23.63 28.40
N ASP A 98 7.24 22.71 28.07
CA ASP A 98 8.15 22.07 29.00
C ASP A 98 9.50 22.78 29.06
N THR A 99 10.20 22.64 30.20
CA THR A 99 11.60 23.06 30.34
C THR A 99 12.51 21.87 30.04
N LEU A 100 13.38 21.99 29.04
CA LEU A 100 14.26 20.92 28.60
C LEU A 100 15.64 21.05 29.26
N ARG A 101 16.19 19.94 29.77
CA ARG A 101 17.54 19.91 30.39
C ARG A 101 18.59 19.27 29.49
N TYR A 102 18.14 18.63 28.42
CA TYR A 102 18.98 17.93 27.46
C TYR A 102 18.26 17.90 26.12
N LEU A 103 19.04 17.74 25.05
CA LEU A 103 18.58 17.57 23.68
C LEU A 103 19.01 16.20 23.16
N TRP A 104 18.25 15.65 22.21
CA TRP A 104 18.61 14.41 21.52
C TRP A 104 18.86 14.66 20.04
N VAL A 105 19.91 14.02 19.53
CA VAL A 105 20.35 14.06 18.13
C VAL A 105 20.45 12.63 17.60
N GLN A 106 19.99 12.38 16.40
CA GLN A 106 20.06 11.11 15.68
C GLN A 106 21.42 11.00 14.97
N LEU A 107 22.07 9.85 15.13
CA LEU A 107 23.35 9.49 14.49
C LEU A 107 23.15 8.22 13.65
N ASP A 108 22.33 8.32 12.61
CA ASP A 108 21.87 7.14 11.86
C ASP A 108 23.02 6.40 11.14
N ALA A 109 24.11 7.10 10.78
CA ALA A 109 25.33 6.48 10.27
C ALA A 109 25.92 5.41 11.22
N ASN A 110 25.67 5.51 12.54
CA ASN A 110 26.11 4.50 13.51
C ASN A 110 25.42 3.13 13.33
N LEU A 111 24.37 3.04 12.50
CA LEU A 111 23.84 1.77 12.00
C LEU A 111 24.94 0.94 11.31
N TYR A 112 25.91 1.60 10.70
CA TYR A 112 27.00 0.96 9.98
C TYR A 112 28.14 0.47 10.85
N ALA A 113 28.16 0.75 12.16
CA ALA A 113 29.13 0.18 13.08
C ALA A 113 29.03 -1.37 13.07
N PRO A 114 30.16 -2.10 13.02
CA PRO A 114 30.16 -3.57 13.03
C PRO A 114 29.51 -4.19 14.28
N ASP A 115 29.50 -3.45 15.40
CA ASP A 115 28.90 -3.84 16.68
C ASP A 115 27.56 -3.12 16.98
N SER A 116 26.95 -2.48 15.98
CA SER A 116 25.62 -1.88 16.10
C SER A 116 24.55 -2.91 16.49
N ASP A 117 23.49 -2.47 17.17
CA ASP A 117 22.37 -3.34 17.53
C ASP A 117 21.78 -4.05 16.30
N ALA A 118 21.65 -3.35 15.17
CA ALA A 118 21.16 -3.91 13.92
C ALA A 118 22.03 -5.07 13.41
N ALA A 119 23.36 -4.94 13.52
CA ALA A 119 24.28 -6.02 13.18
C ALA A 119 24.14 -7.20 14.15
N LEU A 120 24.08 -6.93 15.46
CA LEU A 120 24.05 -7.95 16.51
C LEU A 120 22.75 -8.78 16.54
N ILE A 121 21.60 -8.19 16.19
CA ILE A 121 20.31 -8.89 16.16
C ILE A 121 20.04 -9.61 14.83
N SER A 122 20.90 -9.41 13.82
CA SER A 122 20.68 -9.98 12.50
C SER A 122 20.61 -11.51 12.55
N THR A 123 19.54 -12.08 11.98
CA THR A 123 19.36 -13.54 11.95
C THR A 123 20.16 -14.17 10.83
N ALA A 124 20.55 -15.45 11.00
CA ALA A 124 21.27 -16.20 9.97
C ALA A 124 20.54 -16.16 8.61
N PRO A 125 21.24 -15.80 7.52
CA PRO A 125 20.61 -15.72 6.21
C PRO A 125 20.45 -17.13 5.60
N ARG A 126 19.60 -17.25 4.56
CA ARG A 126 19.35 -18.52 3.87
C ARG A 126 20.43 -18.80 2.82
N PHE A 127 21.45 -19.57 3.19
CA PHE A 127 22.59 -19.87 2.33
C PHE A 127 22.23 -20.64 1.05
N GLU A 128 21.14 -21.40 1.04
CA GLU A 128 20.74 -22.25 -0.10
C GLU A 128 20.37 -21.46 -1.37
N LYS A 129 20.09 -20.16 -1.23
CA LYS A 129 19.66 -19.28 -2.34
C LYS A 129 20.59 -18.10 -2.59
N MET A 130 21.77 -18.08 -1.97
CA MET A 130 22.72 -16.97 -2.14
C MET A 130 23.48 -17.05 -3.45
N ARG A 131 23.66 -15.90 -4.09
CA ARG A 131 24.57 -15.75 -5.24
C ARG A 131 25.92 -15.23 -4.76
N PRO A 132 27.00 -15.37 -5.55
CA PRO A 132 28.32 -14.86 -5.19
C PRO A 132 28.33 -13.38 -4.77
N ARG A 133 27.53 -12.53 -5.43
CA ARG A 133 27.38 -11.11 -5.07
C ARG A 133 26.80 -10.90 -3.66
N ASP A 134 25.89 -11.78 -3.23
CA ASP A 134 25.24 -11.67 -1.92
C ASP A 134 26.26 -12.06 -0.82
N ILE A 135 27.16 -13.00 -1.09
CA ILE A 135 28.29 -13.36 -0.20
C ILE A 135 29.31 -12.22 -0.13
N LYS A 136 29.70 -11.62 -1.27
CA LYS A 136 30.61 -10.44 -1.30
C LYS A 136 30.07 -9.33 -0.39
N ARG A 137 28.79 -9.00 -0.51
CA ARG A 137 28.13 -7.97 0.31
C ARG A 137 28.14 -8.32 1.80
N LEU A 138 27.86 -9.58 2.15
CA LEU A 138 27.89 -10.02 3.55
C LEU A 138 29.29 -9.83 4.17
N LEU A 139 30.34 -10.23 3.45
CA LEU A 139 31.72 -10.08 3.91
C LEU A 139 32.11 -8.59 4.02
N LYS A 140 31.81 -7.80 2.99
CA LYS A 140 32.09 -6.35 2.98
C LYS A 140 31.37 -5.60 4.08
N ARG A 141 30.10 -5.94 4.33
CA ARG A 141 29.32 -5.32 5.40
C ARG A 141 29.91 -5.58 6.80
N ALA A 142 30.53 -6.74 7.01
CA ALA A 142 31.16 -7.09 8.28
C ALA A 142 32.49 -6.35 8.51
N GLU A 143 33.17 -5.94 7.44
CA GLU A 143 34.45 -5.20 7.48
C GLU A 143 34.26 -3.68 7.49
N PHE A 144 33.16 -3.19 6.92
CA PHE A 144 32.89 -1.76 6.77
C PHE A 144 32.43 -1.12 8.08
N ASP A 145 33.14 -0.08 8.51
CA ASP A 145 32.73 0.83 9.57
C ASP A 145 32.40 2.20 8.96
N GLY A 146 31.10 2.49 8.91
CA GLY A 146 30.56 3.77 8.44
C GLY A 146 30.00 4.62 9.57
N SER A 147 30.37 4.35 10.82
CA SER A 147 29.87 5.12 11.97
C SER A 147 30.33 6.59 11.90
N ALA A 148 29.48 7.48 12.44
CA ALA A 148 29.82 8.89 12.56
C ALA A 148 30.86 9.09 13.66
N THR A 149 31.97 9.71 13.30
CA THR A 149 32.93 10.22 14.28
C THR A 149 32.49 11.61 14.68
N ILE A 150 32.14 11.80 15.96
CA ILE A 150 31.85 13.12 16.54
C ILE A 150 33.16 13.69 17.07
N GLU A 151 33.65 14.75 16.44
CA GLU A 151 34.95 15.35 16.75
C GLU A 151 34.83 16.42 17.83
N ARG A 152 33.73 17.20 17.80
CA ARG A 152 33.49 18.29 18.75
C ARG A 152 31.99 18.58 18.87
N VAL A 153 31.56 18.94 20.08
CA VAL A 153 30.21 19.48 20.37
C VAL A 153 30.38 20.68 21.29
N VAL A 154 30.05 21.88 20.81
CA VAL A 154 30.28 23.14 21.53
C VAL A 154 29.04 24.02 21.53
N ASP A 155 28.90 24.90 22.52
CA ASP A 155 27.87 25.94 22.53
C ASP A 155 28.21 27.12 21.60
N ALA A 156 27.36 28.15 21.61
CA ALA A 156 27.53 29.35 20.80
C ALA A 156 28.77 30.19 21.16
N ASP A 157 29.30 30.08 22.39
CA ASP A 157 30.51 30.76 22.84
C ASP A 157 31.78 29.94 22.53
N GLY A 158 31.61 28.69 22.09
CA GLY A 158 32.67 27.77 21.73
C GLY A 158 33.14 26.88 22.89
N ASP A 159 32.41 26.86 24.00
CA ASP A 159 32.71 26.00 25.15
C ASP A 159 32.17 24.58 24.94
N ASP A 160 32.91 23.58 25.41
CA ASP A 160 32.55 22.16 25.24
C ASP A 160 31.23 21.83 25.95
N LEU A 161 30.28 21.24 25.21
CA LEU A 161 29.04 20.75 25.75
C LEU A 161 29.16 19.26 26.17
N PRO A 162 28.80 18.91 27.43
CA PRO A 162 28.75 17.53 27.84
C PRO A 162 27.74 16.75 27.00
N HIS A 163 28.19 15.64 26.42
CA HIS A 163 27.33 14.78 25.61
C HIS A 163 27.61 13.29 25.86
N THR A 164 26.65 12.45 25.51
CA THR A 164 26.77 10.99 25.61
C THR A 164 26.20 10.37 24.35
N ILE A 165 27.04 9.66 23.61
CA ILE A 165 26.60 8.82 22.48
C ILE A 165 25.96 7.56 23.06
N VAL A 166 24.72 7.31 22.66
CA VAL A 166 23.92 6.14 22.99
C VAL A 166 23.55 5.46 21.68
N LYS A 167 24.49 4.65 21.16
CA LYS A 167 24.35 3.88 19.91
C LYS A 167 24.01 4.79 18.72
N THR A 168 22.82 4.71 18.13
CA THR A 168 22.39 5.55 16.98
C THR A 168 21.81 6.90 17.40
N MET A 169 22.01 7.29 18.66
CA MET A 169 21.54 8.57 19.21
C MET A 169 22.66 9.25 20.01
N MET A 170 22.55 10.55 20.21
CA MET A 170 23.42 11.33 21.09
C MET A 170 22.57 12.24 21.98
N ARG A 171 22.84 12.24 23.28
CA ARG A 171 22.25 13.19 24.24
C ARG A 171 23.24 14.32 24.49
N ILE A 172 22.79 15.57 24.36
CA ILE A 172 23.55 16.76 24.73
C ILE A 172 22.94 17.29 26.04
N ASP A 173 23.73 17.39 27.09
CA ASP A 173 23.31 17.90 28.40
C ASP A 173 23.50 19.43 28.43
N LEU A 174 22.41 20.17 28.65
CA LEU A 174 22.46 21.63 28.62
C LEU A 174 23.01 22.18 29.95
N PRO A 175 23.98 23.11 29.94
CA PRO A 175 24.50 23.74 31.15
C PRO A 175 23.42 24.48 31.94
N GLU A 176 22.50 25.13 31.21
CA GLU A 176 21.31 25.77 31.75
C GLU A 176 20.04 25.15 31.12
N PRO A 177 18.98 24.87 31.92
CA PRO A 177 17.73 24.36 31.37
C PRO A 177 17.09 25.33 30.37
N LEU A 178 16.71 24.83 29.20
CA LEU A 178 16.03 25.57 28.15
C LEU A 178 14.54 25.74 28.49
N ALA A 179 14.15 26.96 28.85
CA ALA A 179 12.76 27.29 29.18
C ALA A 179 11.81 27.16 27.96
N ALA A 180 10.51 27.08 28.22
CA ALA A 180 9.49 27.14 27.18
C ALA A 180 9.59 28.47 26.41
N GLY A 181 9.54 28.41 25.08
CA GLY A 181 9.71 29.53 24.16
C GLY A 181 11.15 30.03 24.00
N ALA A 182 12.13 29.42 24.66
CA ALA A 182 13.53 29.81 24.55
C ALA A 182 14.25 29.08 23.40
N THR A 183 15.38 29.64 22.98
CA THR A 183 16.25 29.11 21.92
C THR A 183 17.64 28.84 22.48
N THR A 184 18.28 27.79 21.98
CA THR A 184 19.72 27.53 22.21
C THR A 184 20.43 27.30 20.89
N THR A 185 21.74 27.52 20.87
CA THR A 185 22.59 27.31 19.69
C THR A 185 23.82 26.52 20.10
N PHE A 186 24.18 25.54 19.27
CA PHE A 186 25.36 24.71 19.45
C PHE A 186 25.84 24.21 18.10
N SER A 187 27.09 23.75 18.04
CA SER A 187 27.71 23.24 16.81
C SER A 187 28.28 21.85 17.01
N ILE A 188 28.27 21.05 15.94
CA ILE A 188 28.81 19.69 15.91
C ILE A 188 29.78 19.56 14.74
N ASP A 189 31.00 19.09 15.03
CA ASP A 189 31.98 18.68 14.01
C ASP A 189 31.90 17.15 13.88
N TRP A 190 31.74 16.64 12.65
CA TRP A 190 31.57 15.22 12.40
C TRP A 190 32.17 14.77 11.08
N SER A 191 32.46 13.47 10.98
CA SER A 191 32.98 12.86 9.75
C SER A 191 32.67 11.36 9.68
N TYR A 192 32.52 10.82 8.46
CA TYR A 192 32.38 9.37 8.23
C TYR A 192 32.70 8.97 6.78
N THR A 193 32.79 7.66 6.54
CA THR A 193 33.12 7.06 5.24
C THR A 193 31.86 6.81 4.41
N ILE A 194 31.86 7.24 3.15
CA ILE A 194 30.77 6.99 2.20
C ILE A 194 30.85 5.53 1.73
N ASN A 195 29.74 4.82 1.81
CA ASN A 195 29.64 3.42 1.40
C ASN A 195 29.57 3.27 -0.13
N ARG A 196 30.32 2.31 -0.68
CA ARG A 196 30.08 1.87 -2.06
C ARG A 196 28.82 1.04 -2.14
N SER A 197 27.89 1.45 -3.00
CA SER A 197 26.57 0.82 -3.16
C SER A 197 26.57 -0.66 -3.58
N ASP A 198 27.61 -1.11 -4.28
CA ASP A 198 27.78 -2.52 -4.66
C ASP A 198 28.21 -3.40 -3.48
N GLU A 199 28.90 -2.81 -2.49
CA GLU A 199 29.44 -3.46 -1.29
C GLU A 199 28.48 -3.35 -0.10
N VAL A 200 28.12 -2.13 0.28
CA VAL A 200 27.25 -1.81 1.41
C VAL A 200 26.18 -0.84 0.93
N ARG A 201 24.92 -1.29 0.96
CA ARG A 201 23.78 -0.44 0.61
C ARG A 201 23.47 0.54 1.74
N GLY A 202 23.06 1.74 1.37
CA GLY A 202 22.67 2.79 2.31
C GLY A 202 21.97 3.93 1.63
N ARG A 203 21.52 4.88 2.46
CA ARG A 203 20.83 6.10 2.04
C ARG A 203 21.81 7.19 1.61
N THR A 204 22.94 7.28 2.30
CA THR A 204 24.19 7.73 1.68
C THR A 204 24.76 6.55 0.88
N ALA A 205 25.27 6.77 -0.32
CA ALA A 205 26.04 5.80 -1.10
C ALA A 205 26.79 6.46 -2.26
N CYS A 206 27.84 5.79 -2.74
CA CYS A 206 28.43 6.11 -4.04
C CYS A 206 28.35 4.92 -5.02
N GLU A 207 28.28 5.25 -6.31
CA GLU A 207 28.49 4.34 -7.43
C GLU A 207 29.85 4.65 -8.05
N TYR A 208 30.61 3.61 -8.38
CA TYR A 208 31.89 3.72 -9.06
C TYR A 208 31.77 3.23 -10.50
N PHE A 209 32.17 4.05 -11.45
CA PHE A 209 32.16 3.77 -12.88
C PHE A 209 33.56 3.30 -13.31
N GLU A 210 33.72 1.99 -13.47
CA GLU A 210 35.03 1.39 -13.78
C GLU A 210 35.61 1.83 -15.13
N ASP A 211 34.74 2.15 -16.09
CA ASP A 211 35.13 2.48 -17.47
C ASP A 211 35.82 3.85 -17.59
N ASP A 212 35.53 4.78 -16.68
CA ASP A 212 36.02 6.15 -16.73
C ASP A 212 36.58 6.68 -15.40
N ASP A 213 36.65 5.84 -14.35
CA ASP A 213 37.18 6.18 -13.02
C ASP A 213 36.46 7.36 -12.34
N ASN A 214 35.12 7.40 -12.47
CA ASN A 214 34.28 8.41 -11.81
C ASN A 214 33.41 7.84 -10.71
N PHE A 215 32.97 8.75 -9.83
CA PHE A 215 31.98 8.47 -8.80
C PHE A 215 30.71 9.31 -8.99
N LEU A 216 29.59 8.71 -8.63
CA LEU A 216 28.32 9.39 -8.44
C LEU A 216 27.90 9.19 -6.99
N TYR A 217 27.69 10.30 -6.30
CA TYR A 217 27.34 10.33 -4.88
C TYR A 217 25.87 10.69 -4.70
N GLU A 218 25.16 9.90 -3.91
CA GLU A 218 23.84 10.20 -3.36
C GLU A 218 24.00 10.26 -1.84
N ILE A 219 23.84 11.45 -1.25
CA ILE A 219 24.19 11.72 0.15
C ILE A 219 22.92 12.11 0.91
N ALA A 220 22.51 11.23 1.81
CA ALA A 220 21.31 11.39 2.62
C ALA A 220 21.47 10.72 4.00
N GLN A 221 20.69 11.15 5.00
CA GLN A 221 20.87 10.71 6.40
C GLN A 221 22.32 10.90 6.89
N TRP A 222 22.94 12.02 6.48
CA TRP A 222 24.38 12.20 6.46
C TRP A 222 24.93 13.11 7.56
N PHE A 223 24.07 13.78 8.32
CA PHE A 223 24.46 14.69 9.38
C PHE A 223 23.74 14.32 10.68
N PRO A 224 24.27 14.72 11.85
CA PRO A 224 23.56 14.61 13.12
C PRO A 224 22.25 15.42 13.06
N ARG A 225 21.11 14.72 13.17
CA ARG A 225 19.79 15.34 12.99
C ARG A 225 19.04 15.45 14.31
N MET A 226 18.49 16.62 14.64
CA MET A 226 17.68 16.80 15.85
C MET A 226 16.55 15.78 15.92
N ALA A 227 16.49 15.05 17.03
CA ALA A 227 15.39 14.13 17.30
C ALA A 227 14.11 14.93 17.60
N PRO A 228 12.94 14.47 17.15
CA PRO A 228 11.69 15.12 17.50
C PRO A 228 11.40 15.11 19.01
N TYR A 229 10.78 16.18 19.48
CA TYR A 229 10.12 16.24 20.79
C TYR A 229 8.68 16.72 20.59
N ASN A 230 7.68 15.89 20.91
CA ASN A 230 6.27 16.24 20.64
C ASN A 230 5.30 15.96 21.79
N ASP A 231 4.06 16.38 21.57
CA ASP A 231 2.92 16.31 22.49
C ASP A 231 2.41 14.88 22.77
N VAL A 232 2.89 13.87 22.04
CA VAL A 232 2.42 12.48 22.15
C VAL A 232 3.43 11.59 22.87
N ARG A 233 4.73 11.76 22.60
CA ARG A 233 5.79 10.85 23.08
C ARG A 233 6.93 11.55 23.81
N GLY A 234 6.99 12.88 23.79
CA GLY A 234 8.22 13.59 24.14
C GLY A 234 9.32 13.22 23.13
N TRP A 235 10.49 12.82 23.60
CA TRP A 235 11.65 12.55 22.73
C TRP A 235 11.52 11.28 21.90
N HIS A 236 11.74 11.40 20.60
CA HIS A 236 11.81 10.29 19.64
C HIS A 236 13.23 9.71 19.60
N ASN A 237 13.64 8.99 20.64
CA ASN A 237 15.01 8.48 20.82
C ASN A 237 15.12 6.94 20.80
N LYS A 238 14.18 6.27 20.13
CA LYS A 238 14.30 4.84 19.81
C LYS A 238 15.50 4.62 18.89
N GLN A 239 16.21 3.53 19.12
CA GLN A 239 17.36 3.15 18.31
C GLN A 239 16.94 2.79 16.89
N PHE A 240 17.66 3.30 15.91
CA PHE A 240 17.46 2.94 14.51
C PHE A 240 18.09 1.58 14.23
N LEU A 241 17.27 0.61 13.78
CA LEU A 241 17.73 -0.74 13.43
C LEU A 241 17.76 -0.98 11.90
N GLY A 242 17.45 0.07 11.12
CA GLY A 242 17.48 0.05 9.66
C GLY A 242 16.12 -0.11 8.99
N ARG A 243 15.00 0.00 9.72
CA ARG A 243 13.64 0.06 9.14
C ARG A 243 12.82 1.19 9.76
N GLY A 244 11.91 1.77 8.99
CA GLY A 244 11.16 2.97 9.38
C GLY A 244 12.12 4.15 9.46
N GLU A 245 12.24 4.91 8.38
CA GLU A 245 13.42 5.74 8.13
C GLU A 245 13.59 6.84 9.20
N PHE A 246 12.71 7.84 9.23
CA PHE A 246 12.90 8.96 10.15
C PHE A 246 11.62 9.76 10.43
N SER A 247 11.64 10.44 11.57
CA SER A 247 10.74 11.52 11.98
C SER A 247 11.65 12.64 12.47
N LEU A 248 11.50 13.86 11.95
CA LEU A 248 12.41 14.99 12.18
C LEU A 248 11.64 16.31 12.35
N GLU A 249 12.24 17.28 13.03
CA GLU A 249 11.65 18.60 13.20
C GLU A 249 11.78 19.44 11.92
N PHE A 250 10.83 20.33 11.70
CA PHE A 250 10.93 21.31 10.63
C PHE A 250 11.91 22.43 10.98
N GLY A 251 12.60 22.96 9.97
CA GLY A 251 13.37 24.19 10.10
C GLY A 251 13.97 24.66 8.79
N ASN A 252 14.79 25.70 8.90
CA ASN A 252 15.48 26.31 7.78
C ASN A 252 16.90 25.76 7.69
N TYR A 253 17.38 25.56 6.46
CA TYR A 253 18.71 25.03 6.16
C TYR A 253 19.45 26.00 5.27
N LEU A 254 20.70 26.31 5.64
CA LEU A 254 21.69 26.92 4.77
C LEU A 254 22.88 25.97 4.66
N VAL A 255 23.06 25.36 3.49
CA VAL A 255 24.06 24.30 3.30
C VAL A 255 25.07 24.71 2.25
N ARG A 256 26.36 24.62 2.58
CA ARG A 256 27.50 24.90 1.70
C ARG A 256 28.20 23.59 1.39
N ILE A 257 28.04 23.12 0.16
CA ILE A 257 28.52 21.82 -0.31
C ILE A 257 29.78 22.03 -1.14
N THR A 258 30.93 21.63 -0.61
CA THR A 258 32.23 21.70 -1.28
C THR A 258 32.55 20.36 -1.95
N VAL A 259 32.74 20.39 -3.27
CA VAL A 259 32.99 19.23 -4.13
C VAL A 259 34.09 19.56 -5.14
N PRO A 260 34.65 18.58 -5.88
CA PRO A 260 35.54 18.88 -7.00
C PRO A 260 34.91 19.87 -8.00
N ALA A 261 35.72 20.77 -8.57
CA ALA A 261 35.23 21.92 -9.34
C ALA A 261 34.52 21.56 -10.67
N ASP A 262 34.66 20.32 -11.12
CA ASP A 262 34.04 19.72 -12.29
C ASP A 262 32.78 18.90 -11.97
N HIS A 263 32.36 18.85 -10.70
CA HIS A 263 31.09 18.28 -10.31
C HIS A 263 29.91 19.23 -10.54
N VAL A 264 28.76 18.65 -10.89
CA VAL A 264 27.44 19.27 -10.77
C VAL A 264 26.79 18.77 -9.48
N VAL A 265 26.04 19.63 -8.78
CA VAL A 265 25.36 19.29 -7.53
C VAL A 265 23.85 19.47 -7.69
N ALA A 266 23.10 18.44 -7.30
CA ALA A 266 21.65 18.48 -7.10
C ALA A 266 21.37 18.45 -5.59
N SER A 267 20.47 19.28 -5.07
CA SER A 267 20.28 19.38 -3.63
C SER A 267 18.86 19.79 -3.24
N THR A 268 18.42 19.38 -2.05
CA THR A 268 17.34 20.04 -1.34
C THR A 268 17.60 21.56 -1.32
N GLY A 269 16.56 22.36 -1.55
CA GLY A 269 16.62 23.82 -1.49
C GLY A 269 16.90 24.53 -2.82
N VAL A 270 16.94 25.85 -2.76
CA VAL A 270 17.19 26.75 -3.89
C VAL A 270 18.67 27.11 -3.94
N LEU A 271 19.28 27.01 -5.12
CA LEU A 271 20.66 27.43 -5.36
C LEU A 271 20.82 28.95 -5.16
N GLN A 272 21.76 29.35 -4.30
CA GLN A 272 21.96 30.74 -3.90
C GLN A 272 23.10 31.44 -4.66
N ASN A 273 24.06 30.70 -5.21
CA ASN A 273 25.24 31.25 -5.87
C ASN A 273 25.43 30.78 -7.33
N PRO A 274 24.39 30.87 -8.20
CA PRO A 274 24.49 30.40 -9.59
C PRO A 274 25.57 31.12 -10.41
N ASP A 275 25.91 32.36 -10.05
CA ASP A 275 26.94 33.13 -10.75
C ASP A 275 28.36 32.57 -10.56
N ASP A 276 28.60 31.92 -9.42
CA ASP A 276 29.89 31.33 -9.05
C ASP A 276 30.06 29.90 -9.58
N VAL A 277 28.95 29.16 -9.69
CA VAL A 277 29.00 27.72 -9.95
C VAL A 277 28.56 27.30 -11.34
N LEU A 278 27.75 28.11 -12.03
CA LEU A 278 27.26 27.81 -13.38
C LEU A 278 28.03 28.61 -14.43
N THR A 279 28.18 28.04 -15.62
CA THR A 279 28.71 28.79 -16.77
C THR A 279 27.68 29.81 -17.29
N PRO A 280 28.10 30.86 -18.02
CA PRO A 280 27.17 31.80 -18.64
C PRO A 280 26.12 31.12 -19.54
N ARG A 281 26.50 30.04 -20.24
CA ARG A 281 25.60 29.29 -21.12
C ARG A 281 24.56 28.48 -20.34
N GLN A 282 24.96 27.87 -19.23
CA GLN A 282 24.04 27.18 -18.32
C GLN A 282 23.04 28.17 -17.70
N ARG A 283 23.48 29.36 -17.29
CA ARG A 283 22.57 30.41 -16.77
C ARG A 283 21.58 30.90 -17.84
N GLU A 284 22.02 31.07 -19.08
CA GLU A 284 21.12 31.40 -20.19
C GLU A 284 20.06 30.32 -20.43
N ARG A 285 20.45 29.03 -20.38
CA ARG A 285 19.50 27.90 -20.49
C ARG A 285 18.51 27.85 -19.33
N LEU A 286 18.95 28.18 -18.12
CA LEU A 286 18.06 28.25 -16.95
C LEU A 286 17.02 29.37 -17.11
N GLU A 287 17.43 30.53 -17.63
CA GLU A 287 16.49 31.61 -17.97
C GLU A 287 15.47 31.15 -19.03
N ILE A 288 15.90 30.39 -20.05
CA ILE A 288 15.00 29.81 -21.06
C ILE A 288 14.04 28.80 -20.41
N ALA A 289 14.55 27.92 -19.55
CA ALA A 289 13.78 26.91 -18.82
C ALA A 289 12.67 27.52 -17.95
N SER A 290 12.82 28.79 -17.53
CA SER A 290 11.82 29.53 -16.75
C SER A 290 10.60 30.02 -17.55
N ARG A 291 10.64 29.93 -18.89
CA ARG A 291 9.65 30.58 -19.79
C ARG A 291 9.10 29.64 -20.86
N THR A 292 9.53 28.40 -20.90
CA THR A 292 9.19 27.42 -21.93
C THR A 292 8.21 26.38 -21.39
N ASP A 293 7.58 25.64 -22.30
CA ASP A 293 6.61 24.58 -22.02
C ASP A 293 7.21 23.17 -22.09
N LYS A 294 8.54 23.05 -22.16
CA LYS A 294 9.27 21.78 -22.28
C LYS A 294 10.57 21.81 -21.49
N PRO A 295 11.02 20.65 -20.95
CA PRO A 295 12.32 20.55 -20.29
C PRO A 295 13.47 21.02 -21.17
N VAL A 296 14.40 21.75 -20.57
CA VAL A 296 15.61 22.29 -21.22
C VAL A 296 16.83 21.70 -20.53
N PHE A 297 17.75 21.15 -21.31
CA PHE A 297 19.08 20.80 -20.80
C PHE A 297 19.82 22.05 -20.35
N ILE A 298 20.11 22.12 -19.05
CA ILE A 298 21.01 23.09 -18.44
C ILE A 298 22.45 22.62 -18.65
N VAL A 299 22.74 21.37 -18.27
CA VAL A 299 23.96 20.63 -18.61
C VAL A 299 23.61 19.57 -19.64
N THR A 300 24.23 19.64 -20.83
CA THR A 300 23.92 18.70 -21.93
C THR A 300 24.64 17.35 -21.78
N PRO A 301 24.18 16.29 -22.46
CA PRO A 301 24.91 15.02 -22.56
C PRO A 301 26.39 15.19 -22.94
N ASP A 302 26.68 16.03 -23.94
CA ASP A 302 28.06 16.33 -24.37
C ASP A 302 28.86 17.05 -23.27
N GLU A 303 28.25 17.97 -22.53
CA GLU A 303 28.92 18.67 -21.42
C GLU A 303 29.22 17.73 -20.26
N ALA A 304 28.29 16.85 -19.92
CA ALA A 304 28.52 15.78 -18.95
C ALA A 304 29.66 14.84 -19.38
N LYS A 305 29.70 14.45 -20.67
CA LYS A 305 30.78 13.63 -21.24
C LYS A 305 32.14 14.33 -21.19
N MET A 306 32.17 15.65 -21.37
CA MET A 306 33.40 16.42 -21.21
C MET A 306 33.84 16.50 -19.75
N ASN A 307 32.91 16.73 -18.81
CA ASN A 307 33.23 16.80 -17.38
C ASN A 307 33.81 15.48 -16.85
N GLU A 308 33.23 14.33 -17.21
CA GLU A 308 33.72 13.02 -16.75
C GLU A 308 35.04 12.58 -17.40
N SER A 309 35.53 13.30 -18.42
CA SER A 309 36.79 12.99 -19.11
C SER A 309 38.05 13.50 -18.39
N SER A 310 37.89 14.28 -17.32
CA SER A 310 38.98 14.85 -16.53
C SER A 310 38.64 14.88 -15.04
N ARG A 311 39.64 14.86 -14.16
CA ARG A 311 39.47 15.02 -12.71
C ARG A 311 40.21 16.26 -12.22
N SER A 312 39.44 17.28 -11.83
CA SER A 312 39.95 18.53 -11.26
C SER A 312 40.48 18.30 -9.85
N GLY A 313 41.67 18.87 -9.56
CA GLY A 313 42.19 18.97 -8.19
C GLY A 313 41.72 20.23 -7.45
N ASP A 314 41.06 21.16 -8.15
CA ASP A 314 40.43 22.34 -7.55
C ASP A 314 39.03 21.97 -7.05
N THR A 315 38.54 22.67 -6.02
CA THR A 315 37.20 22.51 -5.46
C THR A 315 36.29 23.70 -5.76
N ARG A 316 34.99 23.50 -5.59
CA ARG A 316 33.95 24.52 -5.74
C ARG A 316 32.87 24.31 -4.70
N THR A 317 32.37 25.41 -4.13
CA THR A 317 31.32 25.39 -3.11
C THR A 317 29.97 25.84 -3.69
N TRP A 318 28.97 24.97 -3.59
CA TRP A 318 27.58 25.25 -3.94
C TRP A 318 26.80 25.61 -2.68
N VAL A 319 26.03 26.69 -2.71
CA VAL A 319 25.25 27.17 -1.55
C VAL A 319 23.77 26.98 -1.82
N TYR A 320 23.09 26.25 -0.95
CA TYR A 320 21.66 25.98 -1.04
C TYR A 320 20.92 26.48 0.22
N ALA A 321 19.72 27.00 0.03
CA ALA A 321 18.83 27.40 1.11
C ALA A 321 17.48 26.68 0.99
N ALA A 322 17.00 26.09 2.08
CA ALA A 322 15.69 25.47 2.16
C ALA A 322 14.93 26.01 3.37
N GLU A 323 13.65 26.33 3.19
CA GLU A 323 12.80 26.85 4.26
C GLU A 323 11.76 25.83 4.67
N ASN A 324 11.57 25.68 5.98
CA ASN A 324 10.54 24.84 6.58
C ASN A 324 10.54 23.39 6.04
N VAL A 325 11.72 22.79 5.91
CA VAL A 325 11.91 21.38 5.55
C VAL A 325 12.34 20.58 6.78
N ARG A 326 12.17 19.26 6.72
CA ARG A 326 12.48 18.35 7.85
C ARG A 326 13.80 17.60 7.72
N ASP A 327 14.41 17.60 6.54
CA ASP A 327 15.69 16.95 6.27
C ASP A 327 16.37 17.60 5.06
N PHE A 328 17.61 17.21 4.79
CA PHE A 328 18.41 17.73 3.69
C PHE A 328 19.19 16.61 3.02
N ALA A 329 19.08 16.49 1.69
CA ALA A 329 19.87 15.54 0.90
C ALA A 329 20.45 16.21 -0.34
N PHE A 330 21.53 15.64 -0.85
CA PHE A 330 22.14 16.12 -2.08
C PHE A 330 22.80 14.98 -2.86
N ALA A 331 23.07 15.22 -4.12
CA ALA A 331 23.80 14.32 -4.99
C ALA A 331 24.82 15.11 -5.80
N THR A 332 25.93 14.47 -6.15
CA THR A 332 26.99 15.13 -6.93
C THR A 332 27.76 14.15 -7.81
N SER A 333 28.10 14.59 -9.02
CA SER A 333 28.96 13.85 -9.94
C SER A 333 29.45 14.73 -11.08
N ARG A 334 30.56 14.33 -11.71
CA ARG A 334 31.00 14.82 -13.03
C ARG A 334 30.08 14.36 -14.16
N LYS A 335 29.43 13.19 -13.98
CA LYS A 335 28.64 12.53 -15.02
C LYS A 335 27.26 13.15 -15.22
N PHE A 336 26.82 14.09 -14.37
CA PHE A 336 25.45 14.59 -14.41
C PHE A 336 25.15 15.44 -15.65
N ILE A 337 24.18 14.96 -16.41
CA ILE A 337 23.24 15.73 -17.21
C ILE A 337 22.25 16.40 -16.23
N TRP A 338 21.80 17.61 -16.58
CA TRP A 338 20.79 18.33 -15.83
C TRP A 338 19.78 18.95 -16.80
N ASP A 339 18.52 18.55 -16.70
CA ASP A 339 17.41 19.23 -17.36
C ASP A 339 16.43 19.85 -16.36
N ALA A 340 15.77 20.94 -16.76
CA ALA A 340 14.86 21.68 -15.90
C ALA A 340 13.72 22.35 -16.68
N MET A 341 12.62 22.61 -15.97
CA MET A 341 11.50 23.46 -16.39
C MET A 341 10.87 24.12 -15.17
N LEU A 342 10.52 25.41 -15.28
CA LEU A 342 9.68 26.07 -14.29
C LEU A 342 8.22 25.77 -14.61
N HIS A 343 7.55 25.05 -13.71
CA HIS A 343 6.18 24.56 -13.87
C HIS A 343 5.24 25.32 -12.93
N ASP A 344 4.07 25.73 -13.41
CA ASP A 344 3.06 26.41 -12.58
C ASP A 344 2.11 25.39 -11.96
N VAL A 345 2.11 25.30 -10.63
CA VAL A 345 1.27 24.38 -9.85
C VAL A 345 0.21 25.19 -9.11
N GLU A 346 -0.99 25.27 -9.68
CA GLU A 346 -2.12 26.07 -9.15
C GLU A 346 -1.74 27.54 -8.84
N GLY A 347 -0.89 28.16 -9.66
CA GLY A 347 -0.41 29.53 -9.47
C GLY A 347 0.87 29.65 -8.63
N ASN A 348 1.48 28.54 -8.21
CA ASN A 348 2.79 28.52 -7.56
C ASN A 348 3.87 28.04 -8.54
N PRO A 349 4.87 28.87 -8.92
CA PRO A 349 5.95 28.44 -9.80
C PRO A 349 6.95 27.53 -9.07
N VAL A 350 7.13 26.32 -9.58
CA VAL A 350 7.99 25.26 -9.02
C VAL A 350 9.00 24.80 -10.07
N TRP A 351 10.28 24.75 -9.71
CA TRP A 351 11.28 24.14 -10.57
C TRP A 351 11.18 22.62 -10.54
N ALA A 352 10.79 22.00 -11.66
CA ALA A 352 10.92 20.57 -11.88
C ALA A 352 12.27 20.29 -12.55
N MET A 353 13.12 19.47 -11.92
CA MET A 353 14.48 19.22 -12.42
C MET A 353 14.86 17.74 -12.36
N SER A 354 15.63 17.27 -13.34
CA SER A 354 16.21 15.94 -13.34
C SER A 354 17.72 15.97 -13.49
N TYR A 355 18.42 15.15 -12.70
CA TYR A 355 19.87 14.97 -12.78
C TYR A 355 20.20 13.50 -12.97
N TYR A 356 20.98 13.17 -13.98
CA TYR A 356 21.26 11.76 -14.29
C TYR A 356 22.49 11.63 -15.17
N PRO A 357 23.19 10.48 -15.16
CA PRO A 357 24.36 10.31 -16.00
C PRO A 357 23.98 9.89 -17.42
N ASN A 358 24.93 9.89 -18.37
CA ASN A 358 24.67 9.50 -19.76
C ASN A 358 24.06 8.09 -19.88
N GLU A 359 24.36 7.19 -18.94
CA GLU A 359 23.79 5.84 -18.83
C GLU A 359 22.28 5.85 -18.53
N GLY A 360 21.67 6.99 -18.22
CA GLY A 360 20.22 7.18 -18.09
C GLY A 360 19.49 7.45 -19.40
N GLU A 361 20.21 7.82 -20.48
CA GLU A 361 19.63 8.12 -21.79
C GLU A 361 19.26 6.86 -22.57
N PRO A 362 18.17 6.87 -23.38
CA PRO A 362 17.24 7.97 -23.62
C PRO A 362 16.03 7.97 -22.68
N LEU A 363 16.04 7.11 -21.65
CA LEU A 363 14.87 6.87 -20.82
C LEU A 363 14.57 8.08 -19.92
N TRP A 364 15.60 8.67 -19.32
CA TRP A 364 15.47 9.75 -18.35
C TRP A 364 15.03 11.08 -18.98
N SER A 365 15.70 11.53 -20.04
CA SER A 365 15.30 12.75 -20.78
C SER A 365 13.88 12.71 -21.29
N ARG A 366 13.36 11.51 -21.59
CA ARG A 366 12.02 11.33 -22.12
C ARG A 366 10.93 11.44 -21.06
N TYR A 367 11.16 10.93 -19.84
CA TYR A 367 10.09 10.73 -18.87
C TYR A 367 10.27 11.46 -17.54
N SER A 368 11.51 11.69 -17.08
CA SER A 368 11.76 12.06 -15.67
C SER A 368 11.10 13.38 -15.28
N THR A 369 11.46 14.49 -15.95
CA THR A 369 10.93 15.81 -15.61
C THR A 369 9.43 15.94 -15.89
N HIS A 370 8.91 15.23 -16.90
CA HIS A 370 7.46 15.13 -17.12
C HIS A 370 6.73 14.41 -15.99
N ALA A 371 7.30 13.32 -15.46
CA ALA A 371 6.72 12.62 -14.31
C ALA A 371 6.72 13.49 -13.05
N ILE A 372 7.75 14.32 -12.83
CA ILE A 372 7.76 15.30 -11.74
C ILE A 372 6.59 16.27 -11.87
N MET A 373 6.46 16.97 -13.01
CA MET A 373 5.41 17.97 -13.24
C MET A 373 4.01 17.37 -13.08
N HIS A 374 3.77 16.20 -13.69
CA HIS A 374 2.50 15.48 -13.56
C HIS A 374 2.16 15.13 -12.11
N THR A 375 3.16 14.71 -11.34
CA THR A 375 2.99 14.40 -9.91
C THR A 375 2.61 15.64 -9.12
N LEU A 376 3.26 16.78 -9.37
CA LEU A 376 2.95 18.03 -8.69
C LEU A 376 1.50 18.46 -8.93
N ASP A 377 1.02 18.33 -10.17
CA ASP A 377 -0.35 18.68 -10.56
C ASP A 377 -1.39 17.78 -9.87
N VAL A 378 -1.23 16.46 -10.00
CA VAL A 378 -2.23 15.50 -9.51
C VAL A 378 -2.23 15.42 -7.98
N TYR A 379 -1.07 15.45 -7.31
CA TYR A 379 -1.05 15.46 -5.85
C TYR A 379 -1.66 16.76 -5.28
N SER A 380 -1.39 17.93 -5.90
CA SER A 380 -1.98 19.19 -5.47
C SER A 380 -3.52 19.18 -5.55
N LYS A 381 -4.05 18.59 -6.62
CA LYS A 381 -5.49 18.39 -6.82
C LYS A 381 -6.14 17.60 -5.67
N TYR A 382 -5.52 16.51 -5.20
CA TYR A 382 -6.08 15.64 -4.16
C TYR A 382 -5.66 16.00 -2.72
N THR A 383 -4.74 16.96 -2.52
CA THR A 383 -4.21 17.31 -1.17
C THR A 383 -4.18 18.83 -0.92
N PHE A 384 -3.05 19.50 -1.13
CA PHE A 384 -2.87 20.94 -1.03
C PHE A 384 -1.88 21.36 -2.11
N THR A 385 -1.90 22.63 -2.53
CA THR A 385 -0.94 23.13 -3.52
C THR A 385 0.51 22.92 -3.04
N TYR A 386 1.36 22.35 -3.87
CA TYR A 386 2.78 22.13 -3.57
C TYR A 386 3.45 23.44 -3.09
N PRO A 387 3.97 23.51 -1.86
CA PRO A 387 4.43 24.77 -1.28
C PRO A 387 5.91 25.07 -1.53
N TYR A 388 6.73 24.08 -1.86
CA TYR A 388 8.17 24.28 -2.05
C TYR A 388 8.51 24.83 -3.45
N PRO A 389 9.63 25.56 -3.60
CA PRO A 389 10.01 26.16 -4.88
C PRO A 389 10.66 25.18 -5.87
N VAL A 390 11.02 23.97 -5.45
CA VAL A 390 11.80 23.01 -6.26
C VAL A 390 11.31 21.57 -6.00
N ALA A 391 11.37 20.73 -7.03
CA ALA A 391 11.21 19.28 -6.98
C ALA A 391 12.20 18.60 -7.95
N ILE A 392 13.04 17.71 -7.42
CA ILE A 392 14.17 17.10 -8.14
C ILE A 392 14.07 15.58 -8.15
N SER A 393 14.34 14.97 -9.30
CA SER A 393 14.63 13.53 -9.43
C SER A 393 16.08 13.32 -9.84
N VAL A 394 16.81 12.49 -9.10
CA VAL A 394 18.22 12.16 -9.38
C VAL A 394 18.36 10.68 -9.71
N ASN A 395 19.10 10.35 -10.76
CA ASN A 395 19.49 8.97 -11.03
C ASN A 395 20.78 8.60 -10.32
N GLY A 396 20.78 7.47 -9.62
CA GLY A 396 21.97 6.96 -8.94
C GLY A 396 21.77 5.61 -8.25
N PRO A 397 22.66 5.24 -7.32
CA PRO A 397 22.72 3.90 -6.73
C PRO A 397 21.57 3.49 -5.79
N VAL A 398 20.83 4.42 -5.19
CA VAL A 398 19.78 4.13 -4.19
C VAL A 398 18.49 3.66 -4.87
N GLY A 399 18.14 4.26 -6.01
CA GLY A 399 17.12 3.76 -6.95
C GLY A 399 15.64 3.91 -6.53
N GLY A 400 15.36 4.52 -5.37
CA GLY A 400 14.04 4.82 -4.82
C GLY A 400 14.18 5.28 -3.37
N MET A 401 14.20 6.59 -3.14
CA MET A 401 14.22 7.21 -1.82
C MET A 401 13.87 8.70 -1.86
N GLU A 402 13.11 9.14 -0.87
CA GLU A 402 12.55 10.47 -0.73
C GLU A 402 13.30 11.38 0.26
N TYR A 403 13.42 12.66 -0.08
CA TYR A 403 13.82 13.74 0.82
C TYR A 403 13.10 15.03 0.40
N PRO A 404 13.07 16.08 1.24
CA PRO A 404 12.42 17.33 0.86
C PRO A 404 13.04 17.91 -0.42
N MET A 405 12.19 18.17 -1.42
CA MET A 405 12.53 18.71 -2.74
C MET A 405 13.44 17.84 -3.62
N ILE A 406 13.94 16.69 -3.16
CA ILE A 406 14.88 15.84 -3.91
C ILE A 406 14.62 14.37 -3.65
N CYS A 407 14.65 13.55 -4.69
CA CYS A 407 14.53 12.11 -4.57
C CYS A 407 15.57 11.38 -5.44
N PHE A 408 15.91 10.16 -5.02
CA PHE A 408 16.86 9.28 -5.69
C PHE A 408 16.09 8.15 -6.39
N ASN A 409 16.29 7.96 -7.69
CA ASN A 409 15.44 7.14 -8.54
C ASN A 409 16.25 6.27 -9.50
N GLY A 410 15.62 5.17 -9.93
CA GLY A 410 16.04 4.33 -11.04
C GLY A 410 14.81 3.89 -11.83
N PRO A 411 14.92 2.91 -12.74
CA PRO A 411 16.13 2.30 -13.28
C PRO A 411 16.76 3.14 -14.40
N ARG A 412 17.90 2.66 -14.91
CA ARG A 412 18.49 3.04 -16.19
C ARG A 412 17.97 2.12 -17.32
N PRO A 413 18.03 2.54 -18.59
CA PRO A 413 17.87 1.63 -19.73
C PRO A 413 19.01 0.59 -19.80
N GLU A 414 18.93 -0.33 -20.76
CA GLU A 414 20.05 -1.23 -21.09
C GLU A 414 21.19 -0.42 -21.77
N GLU A 415 22.40 -0.98 -21.85
CA GLU A 415 23.60 -0.28 -22.38
C GLU A 415 23.45 0.22 -23.83
N ASP A 416 22.62 -0.44 -24.63
CA ASP A 416 22.30 -0.05 -26.01
C ASP A 416 21.22 1.05 -26.11
N GLY A 417 20.73 1.55 -24.97
CA GLY A 417 19.66 2.54 -24.87
C GLY A 417 18.26 1.97 -25.00
N THR A 418 18.10 0.67 -25.22
CA THR A 418 16.79 0.00 -25.27
C THR A 418 16.24 -0.27 -23.86
N TYR A 419 14.93 -0.46 -23.73
CA TYR A 419 14.33 -0.76 -22.43
C TYR A 419 13.01 -1.53 -22.55
N SER A 420 12.73 -2.34 -21.52
CA SER A 420 11.48 -3.12 -21.47
C SER A 420 10.27 -2.28 -21.01
N LYS A 421 9.06 -2.80 -21.23
CA LYS A 421 7.82 -2.25 -20.63
C LYS A 421 7.98 -2.05 -19.11
N ARG A 422 8.53 -3.05 -18.42
CA ARG A 422 8.76 -3.01 -16.97
C ARG A 422 9.71 -1.89 -16.56
N THR A 423 10.74 -1.64 -17.36
CA THR A 423 11.74 -0.58 -17.11
C THR A 423 11.10 0.81 -17.28
N LYS A 424 10.33 1.02 -18.37
CA LYS A 424 9.58 2.28 -18.62
C LYS A 424 8.66 2.63 -17.44
N TYR A 425 7.69 1.76 -17.15
CA TYR A 425 6.72 2.05 -16.08
C TYR A 425 7.37 2.00 -14.70
N GLY A 426 8.44 1.22 -14.52
CA GLY A 426 9.23 1.24 -13.29
C GLY A 426 9.81 2.62 -12.99
N LEU A 427 10.39 3.30 -14.00
CA LEU A 427 10.92 4.67 -13.83
C LEU A 427 9.79 5.66 -13.53
N ILE A 428 8.73 5.65 -14.35
CA ILE A 428 7.62 6.61 -14.20
C ILE A 428 6.97 6.44 -12.81
N SER A 429 6.63 5.21 -12.42
CA SER A 429 6.01 4.92 -11.12
C SER A 429 6.90 5.33 -9.94
N VAL A 430 8.21 5.07 -9.99
CA VAL A 430 9.08 5.41 -8.86
C VAL A 430 9.24 6.93 -8.75
N ILE A 431 9.40 7.65 -9.86
CA ILE A 431 9.46 9.12 -9.81
C ILE A 431 8.15 9.70 -9.25
N ILE A 432 6.99 9.18 -9.67
CA ILE A 432 5.70 9.59 -9.11
C ILE A 432 5.65 9.32 -7.60
N HIS A 433 6.14 8.17 -7.16
CA HIS A 433 6.17 7.80 -5.75
C HIS A 433 7.10 8.71 -4.94
N GLU A 434 8.36 8.86 -5.35
CA GLU A 434 9.35 9.61 -4.57
C GLU A 434 9.11 11.12 -4.62
N VAL A 435 8.60 11.67 -5.73
CA VAL A 435 8.14 13.07 -5.77
C VAL A 435 6.90 13.25 -4.90
N GLY A 436 5.97 12.28 -4.93
CA GLY A 436 4.78 12.24 -4.09
C GLY A 436 5.09 12.31 -2.59
N HIS A 437 6.22 11.74 -2.19
CA HIS A 437 6.67 11.80 -0.80
C HIS A 437 6.94 13.21 -0.28
N ASN A 438 7.09 14.22 -1.16
CA ASN A 438 7.11 15.60 -0.72
C ASN A 438 5.84 15.97 0.08
N TYR A 439 4.68 15.42 -0.29
CA TYR A 439 3.42 15.62 0.44
C TYR A 439 3.38 14.76 1.70
N PHE A 440 3.66 13.45 1.55
CA PHE A 440 3.67 12.47 2.63
C PHE A 440 5.00 11.71 2.64
N PRO A 441 5.97 11.98 3.53
CA PRO A 441 5.80 12.68 4.78
C PRO A 441 6.53 14.04 4.86
N MET A 442 7.04 14.59 3.74
CA MET A 442 7.93 15.77 3.85
C MET A 442 7.21 17.06 4.24
N ILE A 443 5.91 17.15 3.99
CA ILE A 443 5.07 18.29 4.42
C ILE A 443 4.06 17.84 5.48
N VAL A 444 3.44 16.68 5.31
CA VAL A 444 2.62 16.03 6.34
C VAL A 444 3.51 15.07 7.12
N ASN A 445 4.11 15.55 8.20
CA ASN A 445 5.26 14.94 8.88
C ASN A 445 4.88 13.79 9.82
N SER A 446 4.44 12.67 9.25
CA SER A 446 4.18 11.44 10.00
C SER A 446 5.45 10.82 10.59
N ASP A 447 5.25 10.01 11.64
CA ASP A 447 6.33 9.30 12.32
C ASP A 447 6.55 7.92 11.71
N GLU A 448 7.34 7.85 10.64
CA GLU A 448 7.63 6.61 9.93
C GLU A 448 8.29 5.53 10.81
N ARG A 449 9.10 5.94 11.81
CA ARG A 449 9.75 5.01 12.76
C ARG A 449 8.73 4.18 13.54
N GLN A 450 7.49 4.65 13.61
CA GLN A 450 6.39 3.91 14.20
C GLN A 450 5.34 3.46 13.19
N TRP A 451 4.95 4.34 12.28
CA TRP A 451 3.75 4.19 11.46
C TRP A 451 4.09 4.33 9.97
N THR A 452 5.04 3.54 9.47
CA THR A 452 5.48 3.59 8.05
C THR A 452 4.35 3.61 7.04
N TRP A 453 3.20 2.98 7.32
CA TRP A 453 2.06 3.01 6.40
C TRP A 453 1.47 4.41 6.18
N MET A 454 1.64 5.35 7.12
CA MET A 454 1.19 6.74 6.94
C MET A 454 2.01 7.46 5.88
N ASP A 455 3.26 7.07 5.72
CA ASP A 455 4.17 7.62 4.73
C ASP A 455 3.91 6.87 3.41
N GLU A 456 4.12 5.56 3.44
CA GLU A 456 4.12 4.70 2.26
C GLU A 456 2.72 4.41 1.70
N GLY A 457 1.75 4.18 2.56
CA GLY A 457 0.39 3.80 2.20
C GLY A 457 -0.43 4.98 1.69
N LEU A 458 -0.32 6.15 2.35
CA LEU A 458 -0.97 7.38 1.88
C LEU A 458 -0.36 7.83 0.56
N ASN A 459 0.97 7.82 0.45
CA ASN A 459 1.67 8.13 -0.80
C ASN A 459 1.28 7.15 -1.92
N THR A 460 1.28 5.84 -1.66
CA THR A 460 0.88 4.82 -2.66
C THR A 460 -0.57 5.01 -3.14
N PHE A 461 -1.48 5.46 -2.28
CA PHE A 461 -2.85 5.76 -2.69
C PHE A 461 -2.91 6.90 -3.73
N VAL A 462 -2.25 8.03 -3.45
CA VAL A 462 -2.23 9.17 -4.39
C VAL A 462 -1.37 8.88 -5.62
N GLN A 463 -0.31 8.07 -5.48
CA GLN A 463 0.46 7.52 -6.59
C GLN A 463 -0.45 6.76 -7.54
N TYR A 464 -1.31 5.86 -7.05
CA TYR A 464 -2.24 5.10 -7.89
C TYR A 464 -3.13 6.05 -8.72
N LEU A 465 -3.70 7.10 -8.11
CA LEU A 465 -4.49 8.09 -8.85
C LEU A 465 -3.66 8.82 -9.92
N THR A 466 -2.43 9.20 -9.56
CA THR A 466 -1.48 9.87 -10.46
C THR A 466 -1.07 8.98 -11.64
N GLU A 467 -0.82 7.70 -11.39
CA GLU A 467 -0.53 6.72 -12.43
C GLU A 467 -1.72 6.52 -13.38
N GLN A 468 -2.94 6.43 -12.85
CA GLN A 468 -4.14 6.29 -13.68
C GLN A 468 -4.48 7.56 -14.49
N GLU A 469 -4.02 8.75 -14.07
CA GLU A 469 -4.14 10.00 -14.83
C GLU A 469 -3.01 10.19 -15.87
N TRP A 470 -1.97 9.35 -15.89
CA TRP A 470 -0.83 9.48 -16.82
C TRP A 470 -1.19 9.01 -18.25
N GLU A 471 -1.80 7.83 -18.38
CA GLU A 471 -2.29 7.29 -19.66
C GLU A 471 -3.39 6.25 -19.41
N GLU A 472 -4.20 5.95 -20.44
CA GLU A 472 -5.19 4.87 -20.38
C GLU A 472 -4.52 3.52 -20.11
N GLU A 473 -5.15 2.68 -19.29
CA GLU A 473 -4.68 1.33 -18.93
C GLU A 473 -3.27 1.29 -18.29
N TYR A 474 -2.90 2.34 -17.54
CA TYR A 474 -1.64 2.36 -16.80
C TYR A 474 -1.50 1.11 -15.89
N PRO A 475 -0.40 0.35 -15.97
CA PRO A 475 -0.26 -0.93 -15.28
C PRO A 475 0.15 -0.78 -13.80
N SER A 476 -0.67 -0.09 -13.01
CA SER A 476 -0.44 0.10 -11.56
C SER A 476 -0.35 -1.23 -10.83
N ARG A 477 0.66 -1.36 -9.97
CA ARG A 477 0.93 -2.63 -9.23
C ARG A 477 0.17 -2.73 -7.91
N ARG A 478 -0.32 -1.61 -7.39
CA ARG A 478 -1.00 -1.44 -6.09
C ARG A 478 -2.23 -0.55 -6.28
N GLY A 479 -3.14 -0.54 -5.30
CA GLY A 479 -4.39 0.24 -5.34
C GLY A 479 -5.61 -0.64 -5.60
N GLU A 480 -5.65 -1.32 -6.75
CA GLU A 480 -6.77 -2.21 -7.12
C GLU A 480 -7.01 -3.36 -6.11
N PRO A 481 -8.26 -3.61 -5.67
CA PRO A 481 -8.57 -4.67 -4.69
C PRO A 481 -8.13 -6.07 -5.13
N ARG A 482 -8.31 -6.42 -6.41
CA ARG A 482 -7.85 -7.72 -6.95
C ARG A 482 -6.35 -7.98 -6.78
N ASN A 483 -5.53 -6.93 -6.70
CA ASN A 483 -4.08 -7.07 -6.61
C ASN A 483 -3.60 -7.43 -5.19
N ILE A 484 -4.41 -7.19 -4.14
CA ILE A 484 -4.02 -7.50 -2.76
C ILE A 484 -4.45 -8.90 -2.29
N VAL A 485 -5.35 -9.58 -3.02
CA VAL A 485 -5.94 -10.88 -2.64
C VAL A 485 -4.88 -11.92 -2.22
N GLY A 486 -3.77 -12.01 -2.93
CA GLY A 486 -2.69 -12.96 -2.60
C GLY A 486 -2.05 -12.71 -1.23
N TYR A 487 -1.95 -11.44 -0.82
CA TYR A 487 -1.47 -11.06 0.52
C TYR A 487 -2.55 -11.31 1.58
N MET A 488 -3.81 -10.95 1.30
CA MET A 488 -4.93 -11.15 2.22
C MET A 488 -5.15 -12.63 2.56
N ARG A 489 -4.91 -13.53 1.61
CA ARG A 489 -4.93 -15.00 1.82
C ARG A 489 -3.70 -15.52 2.58
N SER A 490 -2.62 -14.75 2.68
CA SER A 490 -1.36 -15.21 3.29
C SER A 490 -1.47 -15.33 4.80
N THR A 491 -0.84 -16.34 5.39
CA THR A 491 -0.69 -16.44 6.85
C THR A 491 0.51 -15.65 7.39
N ASN A 492 1.39 -15.16 6.52
CA ASN A 492 2.60 -14.42 6.88
C ASN A 492 2.33 -12.90 6.93
N GLN A 493 1.38 -12.46 7.74
CA GLN A 493 0.95 -11.07 7.83
C GLN A 493 0.78 -10.60 9.27
N VAL A 494 0.74 -9.27 9.45
CA VAL A 494 0.47 -8.56 10.71
C VAL A 494 -0.49 -7.41 10.38
N PRO A 495 -1.23 -6.85 11.37
CA PRO A 495 -2.06 -5.66 11.15
C PRO A 495 -1.26 -4.47 10.59
N ILE A 496 -1.93 -3.53 9.91
CA ILE A 496 -1.28 -2.29 9.43
C ILE A 496 -0.74 -1.48 10.61
N MET A 497 -1.44 -1.49 11.74
CA MET A 497 -1.05 -0.83 13.00
C MET A 497 0.07 -1.58 13.75
N THR A 498 1.10 -2.00 13.03
CA THR A 498 2.30 -2.67 13.55
C THR A 498 3.51 -1.76 13.39
N ASN A 499 4.42 -1.75 14.39
CA ASN A 499 5.66 -1.00 14.29
C ASN A 499 6.52 -1.47 13.09
N SER A 500 7.19 -0.52 12.45
CA SER A 500 8.00 -0.67 11.24
C SER A 500 9.05 -1.79 11.32
N GLU A 501 9.68 -1.96 12.49
CA GLU A 501 10.70 -2.98 12.73
C GLU A 501 10.12 -4.41 12.82
N SER A 502 8.80 -4.53 13.05
CA SER A 502 8.11 -5.82 13.24
C SER A 502 7.36 -6.29 11.99
N LEU A 503 7.49 -5.60 10.86
CA LEU A 503 6.78 -5.94 9.62
C LEU A 503 7.35 -7.19 8.93
N LEU A 504 6.47 -8.19 8.71
CA LEU A 504 6.82 -9.45 8.05
C LEU A 504 6.88 -9.34 6.51
N GLN A 505 5.96 -8.57 5.91
CA GLN A 505 5.89 -8.30 4.48
C GLN A 505 5.78 -6.79 4.25
N PHE A 506 6.90 -6.09 4.34
CA PHE A 506 6.99 -4.63 4.31
C PHE A 506 6.22 -4.02 3.13
N GLY A 507 6.52 -4.47 1.90
CA GLY A 507 5.89 -3.95 0.68
C GLY A 507 4.37 -4.15 0.59
N SER A 508 3.81 -5.18 1.23
CA SER A 508 2.36 -5.42 1.23
C SER A 508 1.66 -4.71 2.38
N ASN A 509 2.26 -4.71 3.57
CA ASN A 509 1.68 -4.12 4.77
C ASN A 509 1.77 -2.59 4.79
N ALA A 510 2.94 -2.02 4.46
CA ALA A 510 3.15 -0.58 4.53
C ALA A 510 2.59 0.18 3.31
N TYR A 511 2.55 -0.46 2.13
CA TYR A 511 2.14 0.20 0.89
C TYR A 511 0.79 -0.31 0.37
N ALA A 512 0.73 -1.62 0.03
CA ALA A 512 -0.35 -2.13 -0.81
C ALA A 512 -1.68 -2.25 -0.07
N LYS A 513 -1.71 -2.84 1.14
CA LYS A 513 -2.95 -3.01 1.92
C LYS A 513 -3.57 -1.65 2.32
N PRO A 514 -2.82 -0.66 2.84
CA PRO A 514 -3.37 0.65 3.15
C PRO A 514 -3.88 1.39 1.89
N ALA A 515 -3.12 1.37 0.79
CA ALA A 515 -3.55 2.02 -0.45
C ALA A 515 -4.81 1.38 -1.04
N THR A 516 -4.90 0.05 -1.01
CA THR A 516 -6.11 -0.68 -1.42
C THR A 516 -7.27 -0.38 -0.48
N ALA A 517 -7.06 -0.34 0.84
CA ALA A 517 -8.11 0.03 1.78
C ALA A 517 -8.65 1.43 1.48
N LEU A 518 -7.79 2.42 1.25
CA LEU A 518 -8.21 3.78 0.88
C LEU A 518 -8.94 3.81 -0.47
N ASN A 519 -8.51 3.01 -1.44
CA ASN A 519 -9.19 2.93 -2.74
C ASN A 519 -10.59 2.29 -2.61
N ILE A 520 -10.74 1.26 -1.78
CA ILE A 520 -12.05 0.67 -1.46
C ILE A 520 -12.93 1.69 -0.73
N LEU A 521 -12.36 2.41 0.24
CA LEU A 521 -13.07 3.45 0.96
C LEU A 521 -13.57 4.55 0.00
N ARG A 522 -12.75 4.91 -1.00
CA ARG A 522 -13.08 5.90 -2.02
C ARG A 522 -14.11 5.42 -3.04
N GLU A 523 -13.91 4.26 -3.66
CA GLU A 523 -14.73 3.82 -4.80
C GLU A 523 -16.01 3.11 -4.35
N THR A 524 -15.98 2.41 -3.21
CA THR A 524 -17.05 1.48 -2.81
C THR A 524 -17.84 1.96 -1.60
N ILE A 525 -17.20 2.62 -0.62
CA ILE A 525 -17.85 2.97 0.66
C ILE A 525 -18.37 4.41 0.66
N LEU A 526 -17.51 5.39 0.43
CA LEU A 526 -17.84 6.82 0.52
C LEU A 526 -18.24 7.43 -0.83
N GLY A 527 -17.71 6.91 -1.92
CA GLY A 527 -17.71 7.58 -3.21
C GLY A 527 -16.64 8.68 -3.29
N ARG A 528 -16.24 9.02 -4.52
CA ARG A 528 -15.12 9.92 -4.80
C ARG A 528 -15.29 11.31 -4.19
N GLU A 529 -16.48 11.90 -4.28
CA GLU A 529 -16.70 13.28 -3.80
C GLU A 529 -16.46 13.44 -2.29
N LEU A 530 -17.07 12.57 -1.47
CA LEU A 530 -16.92 12.60 -0.02
C LEU A 530 -15.50 12.21 0.40
N PHE A 531 -14.95 11.15 -0.20
CA PHE A 531 -13.60 10.70 0.11
C PHE A 531 -12.56 11.78 -0.24
N ASP A 532 -12.60 12.31 -1.48
CA ASP A 532 -11.60 13.27 -1.96
C ASP A 532 -11.66 14.55 -1.12
N PHE A 533 -12.86 15.00 -0.74
CA PHE A 533 -13.02 16.13 0.18
C PHE A 533 -12.38 15.85 1.55
N ALA A 534 -12.69 14.70 2.16
CA ALA A 534 -12.22 14.35 3.49
C ALA A 534 -10.70 14.12 3.55
N PHE A 535 -10.14 13.43 2.56
CA PHE A 535 -8.70 13.19 2.44
C PHE A 535 -7.94 14.51 2.21
N LYS A 536 -8.48 15.39 1.36
CA LYS A 536 -7.94 16.72 1.11
C LYS A 536 -7.94 17.59 2.38
N GLU A 537 -9.02 17.50 3.17
CA GLU A 537 -9.14 18.22 4.44
C GLU A 537 -8.15 17.71 5.50
N TYR A 538 -7.94 16.39 5.60
CA TYR A 538 -6.87 15.81 6.43
C TYR A 538 -5.50 16.39 6.04
N ALA A 539 -5.15 16.36 4.75
CA ALA A 539 -3.87 16.86 4.26
C ALA A 539 -3.67 18.35 4.60
N ARG A 540 -4.72 19.17 4.44
CA ARG A 540 -4.70 20.60 4.77
C ARG A 540 -4.54 20.86 6.28
N ARG A 541 -5.25 20.12 7.13
CA ARG A 541 -5.13 20.25 8.60
C ARG A 541 -3.69 20.03 9.06
N TRP A 542 -3.04 19.01 8.48
CA TRP A 542 -1.73 18.54 8.90
C TRP A 542 -0.56 19.00 8.03
N GLN A 543 -0.80 19.91 7.08
CA GLN A 543 0.27 20.57 6.32
C GLN A 543 1.25 21.26 7.28
N PHE A 544 2.54 20.92 7.14
CA PHE A 544 3.66 21.34 7.99
C PHE A 544 3.51 20.98 9.47
N LYS A 545 2.84 19.87 9.77
CA LYS A 545 2.59 19.36 11.12
C LYS A 545 2.76 17.84 11.18
N ALA A 546 2.76 17.29 12.40
CA ALA A 546 3.00 15.86 12.65
C ALA A 546 1.73 15.10 13.09
N PRO A 547 0.96 14.50 12.16
CA PRO A 547 -0.23 13.70 12.49
C PRO A 547 0.12 12.33 13.08
N MET A 548 -0.84 11.78 13.82
CA MET A 548 -0.89 10.38 14.25
C MET A 548 -2.03 9.64 13.51
N PRO A 549 -2.07 8.30 13.49
CA PRO A 549 -3.14 7.53 12.86
C PRO A 549 -4.55 7.97 13.27
N ALA A 550 -4.76 8.27 14.56
CA ALA A 550 -6.04 8.73 15.08
C ALA A 550 -6.50 10.07 14.48
N ASP A 551 -5.56 10.92 14.06
CA ASP A 551 -5.88 12.20 13.45
C ASP A 551 -6.38 12.03 12.01
N LEU A 552 -5.85 11.05 11.27
CA LEU A 552 -6.39 10.64 9.97
C LEU A 552 -7.80 10.08 10.12
N PHE A 553 -7.98 9.07 10.97
CA PHE A 553 -9.28 8.38 11.12
C PHE A 553 -10.39 9.37 11.48
N ARG A 554 -10.13 10.24 12.48
CA ARG A 554 -11.09 11.28 12.87
C ARG A 554 -11.31 12.33 11.79
N SER A 555 -10.27 12.74 11.06
CA SER A 555 -10.44 13.71 9.97
C SER A 555 -11.30 13.14 8.85
N MET A 556 -11.12 11.86 8.51
CA MET A 556 -11.93 11.19 7.51
C MET A 556 -13.41 11.10 7.94
N GLU A 557 -13.69 10.71 9.19
CA GLU A 557 -15.05 10.62 9.72
C GLU A 557 -15.72 11.99 9.88
N ASP A 558 -15.01 12.97 10.46
CA ASP A 558 -15.50 14.33 10.68
C ASP A 558 -15.86 15.04 9.36
N ALA A 559 -14.99 14.92 8.35
CA ALA A 559 -15.20 15.60 7.07
C ALA A 559 -16.17 14.86 6.13
N SER A 560 -16.29 13.53 6.25
CA SER A 560 -17.24 12.74 5.44
C SER A 560 -18.63 12.63 6.07
N GLY A 561 -18.74 12.75 7.39
CA GLY A 561 -19.99 12.54 8.14
C GLY A 561 -20.42 11.07 8.26
N ILE A 562 -19.50 10.12 8.01
CA ILE A 562 -19.76 8.68 8.06
C ILE A 562 -18.93 8.04 9.19
N ASP A 563 -19.55 7.14 9.95
CA ASP A 563 -18.85 6.29 10.94
C ASP A 563 -18.05 5.21 10.21
N LEU A 564 -16.73 5.24 10.36
CA LEU A 564 -15.78 4.36 9.70
C LEU A 564 -15.05 3.46 10.70
N ASP A 565 -15.47 3.41 11.96
CA ASP A 565 -14.80 2.65 13.01
C ASP A 565 -14.69 1.17 12.67
N TRP A 566 -15.74 0.59 12.08
CA TRP A 566 -15.74 -0.81 11.61
C TRP A 566 -14.70 -1.04 10.51
N PHE A 567 -14.53 -0.06 9.61
CA PHE A 567 -13.61 -0.13 8.48
C PHE A 567 -12.17 -0.05 8.96
N TRP A 568 -11.85 0.97 9.76
CA TRP A 568 -10.54 1.14 10.37
C TRP A 568 -10.17 -0.06 11.24
N ARG A 569 -11.10 -0.56 12.07
CA ARG A 569 -10.91 -1.75 12.89
C ARG A 569 -10.52 -2.96 12.05
N GLY A 570 -11.30 -3.28 11.02
CA GLY A 570 -11.08 -4.43 10.16
C GLY A 570 -9.80 -4.34 9.32
N TRP A 571 -9.61 -3.24 8.60
CA TRP A 571 -8.48 -3.11 7.69
C TRP A 571 -7.15 -2.84 8.39
N PHE A 572 -7.15 -2.06 9.48
CA PHE A 572 -5.92 -1.54 10.09
C PHE A 572 -5.49 -2.28 11.35
N TYR A 573 -6.43 -2.75 12.17
CA TYR A 573 -6.14 -3.37 13.47
C TYR A 573 -6.18 -4.90 13.45
N THR A 574 -6.63 -5.54 12.37
CA THR A 574 -6.66 -7.00 12.25
C THR A 574 -5.94 -7.52 11.00
N THR A 575 -5.80 -8.84 10.93
CA THR A 575 -5.38 -9.59 9.74
C THR A 575 -6.56 -10.32 9.09
N ASP A 576 -7.79 -9.88 9.40
CA ASP A 576 -9.00 -10.41 8.76
C ASP A 576 -8.96 -10.09 7.25
N HIS A 577 -9.70 -10.85 6.47
CA HIS A 577 -9.79 -10.70 5.02
C HIS A 577 -11.23 -10.87 4.55
N THR A 578 -11.53 -10.40 3.34
CA THR A 578 -12.85 -10.59 2.74
C THR A 578 -12.94 -12.01 2.17
N ASP A 579 -13.91 -12.78 2.66
CA ASP A 579 -14.39 -14.04 2.06
C ASP A 579 -15.87 -14.12 2.47
N ILE A 580 -16.75 -13.68 1.58
CA ILE A 580 -18.19 -13.66 1.79
C ILE A 580 -18.84 -14.60 0.79
N ALA A 581 -19.54 -15.61 1.30
CA ALA A 581 -20.18 -16.62 0.47
C ALA A 581 -21.69 -16.44 0.38
N ILE A 582 -22.27 -16.75 -0.78
CA ILE A 582 -23.69 -17.08 -0.90
C ILE A 582 -23.86 -18.55 -0.51
N GLU A 583 -24.51 -18.82 0.64
CA GLU A 583 -24.72 -20.19 1.14
C GLU A 583 -26.02 -20.81 0.61
N GLY A 584 -27.02 -20.00 0.27
CA GLY A 584 -28.29 -20.52 -0.26
C GLY A 584 -29.27 -19.44 -0.67
N VAL A 585 -30.20 -19.82 -1.55
CA VAL A 585 -31.32 -18.97 -1.97
C VAL A 585 -32.60 -19.78 -1.82
N LYS A 586 -33.53 -19.26 -1.02
CA LYS A 586 -34.87 -19.85 -0.82
C LYS A 586 -35.89 -18.97 -1.53
N VAL A 587 -36.69 -19.57 -2.40
CA VAL A 587 -37.76 -18.88 -3.13
C VAL A 587 -39.07 -19.18 -2.45
N TYR A 588 -39.84 -18.14 -2.12
CA TYR A 588 -41.20 -18.25 -1.64
C TYR A 588 -42.13 -17.54 -2.63
N GLU A 589 -43.19 -18.24 -3.01
CA GLU A 589 -44.25 -17.72 -3.86
C GLU A 589 -45.53 -17.62 -3.03
N MET A 590 -46.30 -16.56 -3.22
CA MET A 590 -47.64 -16.51 -2.63
C MET A 590 -48.53 -17.51 -3.35
N LYS A 591 -49.37 -18.22 -2.59
CA LYS A 591 -50.46 -19.01 -3.15
C LYS A 591 -51.38 -18.11 -3.97
N THR A 592 -51.94 -18.64 -5.06
CA THR A 592 -52.70 -17.83 -6.03
C THR A 592 -54.01 -17.30 -5.44
N GLY A 593 -54.44 -17.88 -4.31
CA GLY A 593 -55.74 -17.57 -3.70
C GLY A 593 -56.89 -18.33 -4.38
N ASP A 594 -56.58 -19.20 -5.35
CA ASP A 594 -57.52 -20.18 -5.89
C ASP A 594 -57.09 -21.59 -5.45
N LEU A 595 -57.93 -22.24 -4.63
CA LEU A 595 -57.66 -23.57 -4.10
C LEU A 595 -57.47 -24.63 -5.20
N ASP A 596 -58.18 -24.51 -6.33
CA ASP A 596 -58.11 -25.48 -7.43
C ASP A 596 -56.80 -25.34 -8.20
N GLU A 597 -56.34 -24.10 -8.39
CA GLU A 597 -55.05 -23.80 -9.02
C GLU A 597 -53.89 -24.20 -8.12
N ASP A 598 -53.90 -23.82 -6.84
CA ASP A 598 -52.90 -24.21 -5.86
C ASP A 598 -52.79 -25.75 -5.74
N SER A 599 -53.94 -26.45 -5.73
CA SER A 599 -53.99 -27.91 -5.72
C SER A 599 -53.38 -28.53 -6.98
N ALA A 600 -53.68 -27.96 -8.15
CA ALA A 600 -53.11 -28.43 -9.41
C ALA A 600 -51.59 -28.25 -9.46
N ILE A 601 -51.08 -27.12 -8.97
CA ILE A 601 -49.64 -26.85 -8.83
C ILE A 601 -48.99 -27.89 -7.91
N SER A 602 -49.51 -28.09 -6.70
CA SER A 602 -48.96 -29.08 -5.76
C SER A 602 -48.97 -30.52 -6.30
N LYS A 603 -49.97 -30.88 -7.13
CA LYS A 603 -50.00 -32.19 -7.81
C LYS A 603 -48.92 -32.30 -8.87
N ALA A 604 -48.74 -31.27 -9.68
CA ALA A 604 -47.70 -31.24 -10.70
C ALA A 604 -46.29 -31.34 -10.06
N GLU A 605 -46.06 -30.65 -8.95
CA GLU A 605 -44.81 -30.75 -8.17
C GLU A 605 -44.56 -32.17 -7.65
N ARG A 606 -45.57 -32.80 -7.04
CA ARG A 606 -45.49 -34.19 -6.58
C ARG A 606 -45.18 -35.16 -7.72
N ASP A 607 -45.81 -34.96 -8.88
CA ASP A 607 -45.67 -35.85 -10.03
C ASP A 607 -44.33 -35.68 -10.76
N ASP A 608 -43.64 -34.53 -10.59
CA ASP A 608 -42.28 -34.25 -11.10
C ASP A 608 -41.17 -34.78 -10.16
N GLU A 609 -41.52 -35.25 -8.95
CA GLU A 609 -40.56 -35.86 -8.03
C GLU A 609 -39.83 -37.04 -8.70
N PRO A 610 -38.49 -37.11 -8.60
CA PRO A 610 -37.72 -38.13 -9.31
C PRO A 610 -38.07 -39.51 -8.77
N GLU A 611 -38.47 -40.41 -9.67
CA GLU A 611 -38.76 -41.79 -9.30
C GLU A 611 -37.57 -42.43 -8.57
N SER A 612 -37.80 -42.93 -7.36
CA SER A 612 -36.77 -43.57 -6.58
C SER A 612 -36.34 -44.90 -7.22
N LEU A 613 -35.09 -45.29 -6.99
CA LEU A 613 -34.57 -46.59 -7.43
C LEU A 613 -35.43 -47.76 -6.90
N SER A 614 -36.00 -47.59 -5.71
CA SER A 614 -36.89 -48.55 -5.04
C SER A 614 -38.21 -48.69 -5.79
N GLU A 615 -38.90 -47.60 -6.11
CA GLU A 615 -40.15 -47.61 -6.89
C GLU A 615 -39.95 -48.26 -8.25
N ARG A 616 -38.90 -47.86 -8.96
CA ARG A 616 -38.56 -48.40 -10.28
C ARG A 616 -38.33 -49.91 -10.25
N ARG A 617 -37.62 -50.41 -9.23
CA ARG A 617 -37.35 -51.85 -9.04
C ARG A 617 -38.58 -52.60 -8.55
N ASN A 618 -39.38 -51.99 -7.68
CA ASN A 618 -40.55 -52.61 -7.08
C ASN A 618 -41.75 -52.65 -8.03
N ARG A 619 -41.73 -51.90 -9.13
CA ARG A 619 -42.79 -51.88 -10.16
C ARG A 619 -43.06 -53.26 -10.76
N ALA A 620 -42.03 -54.10 -10.91
CA ALA A 620 -42.16 -55.46 -11.46
C ALA A 620 -42.54 -56.52 -10.41
N LEU A 621 -42.63 -56.16 -9.14
CA LEU A 621 -43.04 -57.08 -8.09
C LEU A 621 -44.56 -57.21 -8.10
N ALA A 622 -45.06 -58.46 -8.14
CA ALA A 622 -46.48 -58.74 -8.07
C ALA A 622 -47.10 -58.15 -6.79
N LYS A 623 -48.13 -57.31 -6.94
CA LYS A 623 -48.80 -56.68 -5.80
C LYS A 623 -49.87 -57.60 -5.25
N ARG A 624 -50.10 -57.56 -3.94
CA ARG A 624 -51.13 -58.40 -3.31
C ARG A 624 -52.54 -57.99 -3.77
N THR A 625 -52.75 -56.71 -4.04
CA THR A 625 -53.99 -56.14 -4.59
C THR A 625 -54.30 -56.61 -6.01
N GLU A 626 -53.29 -56.96 -6.83
CA GLU A 626 -53.50 -57.58 -8.15
C GLU A 626 -54.09 -59.00 -8.04
N ARG A 627 -53.76 -59.71 -6.95
CA ARG A 627 -54.27 -61.05 -6.66
C ARG A 627 -55.61 -61.03 -5.90
N PHE A 628 -55.83 -59.99 -5.11
CA PHE A 628 -57.01 -59.83 -4.24
C PHE A 628 -57.57 -58.39 -4.39
N PRO A 629 -58.36 -58.13 -5.44
CA PRO A 629 -58.92 -56.80 -5.70
C PRO A 629 -59.84 -56.28 -4.59
N GLU A 630 -60.39 -57.15 -3.74
CA GLU A 630 -61.19 -56.78 -2.57
C GLU A 630 -60.43 -55.99 -1.51
N LEU A 631 -59.09 -55.92 -1.62
CA LEU A 631 -58.24 -55.10 -0.77
C LEU A 631 -58.12 -53.65 -1.25
N LEU A 632 -58.63 -53.32 -2.44
CA LEU A 632 -58.69 -51.95 -2.91
C LEU A 632 -59.85 -51.21 -2.19
N ASP A 633 -59.54 -50.07 -1.59
CA ASP A 633 -60.51 -49.22 -0.92
C ASP A 633 -60.42 -47.76 -1.42
N PHE A 634 -61.11 -46.87 -0.71
CA PHE A 634 -61.11 -45.44 -1.00
C PHE A 634 -59.70 -44.85 -1.14
N TYR A 635 -58.74 -45.27 -0.32
CA TYR A 635 -57.39 -44.71 -0.28
C TYR A 635 -56.51 -45.15 -1.45
N ASN A 636 -56.96 -46.10 -2.28
CA ASN A 636 -56.24 -46.50 -3.49
C ASN A 636 -56.51 -45.58 -4.70
N GLU A 637 -57.60 -44.80 -4.68
CA GLU A 637 -57.95 -43.81 -5.70
C GLU A 637 -58.00 -42.38 -5.16
N PHE A 638 -58.03 -42.21 -3.84
CA PHE A 638 -58.04 -40.91 -3.17
C PHE A 638 -56.72 -40.17 -3.35
N ASP A 639 -56.81 -38.93 -3.82
CA ASP A 639 -55.69 -37.99 -3.82
C ASP A 639 -55.88 -36.98 -2.68
N GLU A 640 -54.93 -36.95 -1.75
CA GLU A 640 -54.94 -36.01 -0.61
C GLU A 640 -54.95 -34.53 -1.05
N LEU A 641 -54.53 -34.25 -2.29
CA LEU A 641 -54.51 -32.91 -2.85
C LEU A 641 -55.84 -32.51 -3.50
N ASP A 642 -56.85 -33.39 -3.59
CA ASP A 642 -58.17 -33.03 -4.15
C ASP A 642 -58.89 -31.95 -3.31
N VAL A 643 -59.30 -30.85 -3.96
CA VAL A 643 -60.04 -29.76 -3.30
C VAL A 643 -61.45 -30.21 -2.92
N THR A 644 -61.73 -30.31 -1.63
CA THR A 644 -63.05 -30.72 -1.15
C THR A 644 -64.01 -29.53 -0.98
N LYS A 645 -65.31 -29.84 -0.83
CA LYS A 645 -66.33 -28.84 -0.48
C LYS A 645 -66.06 -28.20 0.89
N ASP A 646 -65.38 -28.88 1.81
CA ASP A 646 -65.07 -28.30 3.12
C ASP A 646 -63.90 -27.31 3.05
N ASP A 647 -62.91 -27.58 2.19
CA ASP A 647 -61.80 -26.66 1.92
C ASP A 647 -62.29 -25.33 1.37
N ARG A 648 -63.19 -25.37 0.39
CA ARG A 648 -63.84 -24.17 -0.16
C ARG A 648 -64.58 -23.37 0.90
N ARG A 649 -65.28 -24.04 1.83
CA ARG A 649 -65.97 -23.36 2.95
C ARG A 649 -65.00 -22.75 3.96
N ARG A 650 -63.87 -23.42 4.23
CA ARG A 650 -62.82 -22.89 5.11
C ARG A 650 -62.16 -21.66 4.51
N PHE A 651 -61.85 -21.72 3.22
CA PHE A 651 -61.24 -20.63 2.48
C PHE A 651 -62.16 -19.42 2.36
N GLN A 652 -63.45 -19.61 2.05
CA GLN A 652 -64.41 -18.52 2.06
C GLN A 652 -64.50 -17.81 3.42
N ARG A 653 -64.52 -18.57 4.53
CA ARG A 653 -64.50 -17.99 5.88
C ARG A 653 -63.21 -17.24 6.22
N PHE A 654 -62.10 -17.60 5.57
CA PHE A 654 -60.84 -16.87 5.70
C PHE A 654 -60.93 -15.55 4.93
N LEU A 655 -61.43 -15.57 3.69
CA LEU A 655 -61.68 -14.35 2.91
C LEU A 655 -62.63 -13.38 3.63
N ASP A 656 -63.71 -13.88 4.23
CA ASP A 656 -64.69 -13.06 4.97
C ASP A 656 -64.11 -12.40 6.25
N ARG A 657 -62.87 -12.74 6.66
CA ARG A 657 -62.19 -12.21 7.86
C ARG A 657 -61.03 -11.26 7.55
N LEU A 658 -60.66 -11.10 6.28
CA LEU A 658 -59.65 -10.15 5.86
C LEU A 658 -60.21 -8.73 5.99
N GLU A 659 -59.40 -7.78 6.45
CA GLU A 659 -59.79 -6.36 6.43
C GLU A 659 -59.80 -5.85 4.98
N ASP A 660 -60.52 -4.76 4.69
CA ASP A 660 -60.73 -4.27 3.30
C ASP A 660 -59.42 -3.99 2.56
N ASP A 661 -58.33 -3.69 3.28
CA ASP A 661 -56.98 -3.43 2.73
C ASP A 661 -56.16 -4.73 2.54
N ASP A 662 -56.50 -5.84 3.20
CA ASP A 662 -55.73 -7.09 3.13
C ASP A 662 -56.01 -7.89 1.84
N ALA A 663 -57.17 -7.68 1.22
CA ALA A 663 -57.60 -8.36 0.01
C ALA A 663 -56.76 -7.97 -1.24
N GLU A 664 -56.11 -6.80 -1.23
CA GLU A 664 -55.24 -6.33 -2.33
C GLU A 664 -53.92 -7.12 -2.43
N TYR A 665 -53.52 -7.83 -1.35
CA TYR A 665 -52.30 -8.62 -1.32
C TYR A 665 -52.47 -10.07 -1.81
N LEU A 666 -53.70 -10.55 -1.96
CA LEU A 666 -53.99 -11.88 -2.50
C LEU A 666 -53.78 -11.91 -4.03
N GLY A 667 -53.00 -12.87 -4.51
CA GLY A 667 -52.78 -13.08 -5.94
C GLY A 667 -51.74 -12.14 -6.57
N ARG A 668 -50.93 -11.44 -5.77
CA ARG A 668 -49.78 -10.72 -6.33
C ARG A 668 -48.71 -11.71 -6.79
N GLU A 669 -48.10 -11.42 -7.94
CA GLU A 669 -47.14 -12.31 -8.61
C GLU A 669 -45.69 -12.14 -8.09
N GLU A 670 -45.47 -11.36 -7.02
CA GLU A 670 -44.13 -11.15 -6.50
C GLU A 670 -43.57 -12.43 -5.85
N ARG A 671 -42.32 -12.71 -6.19
CA ARG A 671 -41.52 -13.79 -5.62
C ARG A 671 -40.57 -13.23 -4.58
N PHE A 672 -40.43 -13.98 -3.49
CA PHE A 672 -39.63 -13.61 -2.33
C PHE A 672 -38.39 -14.48 -2.29
N TYR A 673 -37.22 -13.90 -2.55
CA TYR A 673 -35.94 -14.59 -2.52
C TYR A 673 -35.22 -14.27 -1.21
N VAL A 674 -35.04 -15.27 -0.34
CA VAL A 674 -34.20 -15.15 0.86
C VAL A 674 -32.81 -15.68 0.52
N VAL A 675 -31.85 -14.77 0.39
CA VAL A 675 -30.46 -15.07 0.08
C VAL A 675 -29.66 -15.08 1.39
N ASP A 676 -29.07 -16.23 1.71
CA ASP A 676 -28.27 -16.46 2.91
C ASP A 676 -26.78 -16.20 2.59
N PHE A 677 -26.16 -15.29 3.33
CA PHE A 677 -24.74 -14.93 3.21
C PHE A 677 -23.95 -15.33 4.45
N ARG A 678 -22.68 -15.67 4.24
CA ARG A 678 -21.73 -15.94 5.34
C ARG A 678 -20.40 -15.24 5.16
N ASN A 679 -19.97 -14.50 6.18
CA ASN A 679 -18.64 -13.95 6.30
C ASN A 679 -17.69 -15.00 6.91
N LYS A 680 -16.81 -15.57 6.09
CA LYS A 680 -15.82 -16.58 6.48
C LYS A 680 -14.46 -15.96 6.85
N GLY A 681 -14.11 -14.85 6.21
CA GLY A 681 -12.81 -14.20 6.37
C GLY A 681 -12.72 -13.22 7.56
N GLY A 682 -13.86 -12.90 8.18
CA GLY A 682 -13.97 -12.09 9.39
C GLY A 682 -13.98 -10.58 9.16
N LEU A 683 -13.61 -10.12 7.96
CA LEU A 683 -13.67 -8.72 7.55
C LEU A 683 -15.08 -8.41 7.07
N VAL A 684 -15.78 -7.51 7.75
CA VAL A 684 -17.12 -7.08 7.33
C VAL A 684 -17.00 -6.12 6.15
N MET A 685 -17.81 -6.33 5.12
CA MET A 685 -17.83 -5.54 3.88
C MET A 685 -19.28 -5.41 3.37
N PRO A 686 -19.60 -4.40 2.53
CA PRO A 686 -20.88 -4.30 1.84
C PRO A 686 -21.16 -5.54 0.98
N LEU A 687 -22.45 -5.87 0.79
CA LEU A 687 -22.87 -6.86 -0.20
C LEU A 687 -23.23 -6.15 -1.50
N ILE A 688 -22.43 -6.36 -2.54
CA ILE A 688 -22.64 -5.80 -3.88
C ILE A 688 -23.13 -6.93 -4.77
N LEU A 689 -24.39 -6.89 -5.17
CA LEU A 689 -25.04 -7.99 -5.88
C LEU A 689 -25.38 -7.58 -7.31
N ALA A 690 -24.93 -8.34 -8.30
CA ALA A 690 -25.52 -8.36 -9.63
C ALA A 690 -26.61 -9.43 -9.69
N ILE A 691 -27.82 -9.02 -10.04
CA ILE A 691 -29.00 -9.87 -10.13
C ILE A 691 -29.41 -9.94 -11.61
N GLU A 692 -29.51 -11.15 -12.15
CA GLU A 692 -29.99 -11.41 -13.51
C GLU A 692 -31.38 -12.05 -13.45
N TYR A 693 -32.31 -11.50 -14.24
CA TYR A 693 -33.67 -11.99 -14.37
C TYR A 693 -33.83 -12.84 -15.65
N GLU A 694 -34.86 -13.68 -15.70
CA GLU A 694 -35.15 -14.56 -16.85
C GLU A 694 -35.24 -13.82 -18.20
N SER A 695 -35.71 -12.56 -18.21
CA SER A 695 -35.79 -11.69 -19.38
C SER A 695 -34.43 -11.22 -19.92
N GLY A 696 -33.34 -11.48 -19.19
CA GLY A 696 -32.02 -10.91 -19.45
C GLY A 696 -31.83 -9.49 -18.89
N ARG A 697 -32.82 -8.95 -18.15
CA ARG A 697 -32.64 -7.73 -17.37
C ARG A 697 -31.60 -7.97 -16.28
N THR A 698 -30.74 -6.99 -16.02
CA THR A 698 -29.81 -7.01 -14.89
C THR A 698 -30.08 -5.83 -13.95
N GLU A 699 -29.82 -6.04 -12.66
CA GLU A 699 -29.93 -5.04 -11.61
C GLU A 699 -28.75 -5.17 -10.66
N GLU A 700 -28.19 -4.04 -10.24
CA GLU A 700 -27.14 -4.01 -9.23
C GLU A 700 -27.72 -3.47 -7.91
N LEU A 701 -27.58 -4.26 -6.84
CA LEU A 701 -28.02 -3.91 -5.49
C LEU A 701 -26.82 -3.81 -4.55
N ARG A 702 -26.63 -2.63 -3.95
CA ARG A 702 -25.59 -2.37 -2.96
C ARG A 702 -26.19 -2.30 -1.57
N ILE A 703 -25.74 -3.19 -0.69
CA ILE A 703 -26.18 -3.28 0.70
C ILE A 703 -25.00 -2.87 1.60
N PRO A 704 -25.16 -1.85 2.45
CA PRO A 704 -24.07 -1.38 3.33
C PRO A 704 -23.55 -2.47 4.29
N ALA A 705 -22.30 -2.31 4.74
CA ALA A 705 -21.64 -3.26 5.65
C ALA A 705 -22.40 -3.44 6.98
N GLU A 706 -23.20 -2.47 7.39
CA GLU A 706 -24.03 -2.49 8.59
C GLU A 706 -25.05 -3.63 8.61
N ILE A 707 -25.28 -4.34 7.49
CA ILE A 707 -26.03 -5.60 7.51
C ILE A 707 -25.48 -6.60 8.54
N TRP A 708 -24.16 -6.59 8.77
CA TRP A 708 -23.45 -7.47 9.69
C TRP A 708 -23.58 -7.05 11.18
N ARG A 709 -24.11 -5.86 11.50
CA ARG A 709 -24.04 -5.28 12.87
C ARG A 709 -24.64 -6.11 14.00
N LYS A 710 -25.56 -7.03 13.69
CA LYS A 710 -26.22 -7.92 14.67
C LYS A 710 -25.64 -9.32 14.69
N ASP A 711 -25.07 -9.76 13.57
CA ASP A 711 -24.43 -11.05 13.40
C ASP A 711 -23.31 -10.85 12.37
N ASN A 712 -22.08 -10.90 12.85
CA ASN A 712 -20.90 -10.60 12.03
C ASN A 712 -20.52 -11.78 11.11
N GLU A 713 -21.14 -12.95 11.30
CA GLU A 713 -20.84 -14.18 10.58
C GLU A 713 -21.92 -14.53 9.55
N ARG A 714 -23.20 -14.35 9.86
CA ARG A 714 -24.31 -14.81 8.99
C ARG A 714 -25.42 -13.79 8.90
N VAL A 715 -25.86 -13.51 7.67
CA VAL A 715 -27.00 -12.62 7.40
C VAL A 715 -27.86 -13.16 6.27
N SER A 716 -29.16 -12.92 6.34
CA SER A 716 -30.09 -13.23 5.25
C SER A 716 -30.69 -11.95 4.70
N LYS A 717 -30.77 -11.82 3.38
CA LYS A 717 -31.40 -10.69 2.70
C LYS A 717 -32.62 -11.16 1.91
N LEU A 718 -33.74 -10.47 2.10
CA LEU A 718 -34.91 -10.61 1.25
C LEU A 718 -34.76 -9.73 0.00
N LEU A 719 -34.90 -10.34 -1.18
CA LEU A 719 -35.07 -9.68 -2.47
C LEU A 719 -36.50 -9.94 -2.96
N LEU A 720 -37.15 -8.91 -3.46
CA LEU A 720 -38.49 -8.97 -4.03
C LEU A 720 -38.37 -8.83 -5.54
N ALA A 721 -38.97 -9.74 -6.30
CA ALA A 721 -38.91 -9.72 -7.74
C ALA A 721 -40.26 -10.07 -8.37
N ASN A 722 -40.64 -9.32 -9.41
CA ASN A 722 -41.84 -9.59 -10.21
C ASN A 722 -41.56 -10.58 -11.35
N GLU A 723 -40.33 -11.06 -11.44
CA GLU A 723 -39.81 -11.94 -12.49
C GLU A 723 -38.81 -12.91 -11.85
N PRO A 724 -38.67 -14.16 -12.35
CA PRO A 724 -37.70 -15.09 -11.79
C PRO A 724 -36.26 -14.57 -11.85
N ILE A 725 -35.56 -14.60 -10.72
CA ILE A 725 -34.11 -14.40 -10.66
C ILE A 725 -33.43 -15.71 -11.07
N VAL A 726 -32.54 -15.64 -12.05
CA VAL A 726 -31.81 -16.79 -12.60
C VAL A 726 -30.34 -16.83 -12.17
N ARG A 727 -29.75 -15.67 -11.82
CA ARG A 727 -28.39 -15.56 -11.32
C ARG A 727 -28.28 -14.47 -10.26
N ILE A 728 -27.52 -14.75 -9.20
CA ILE A 728 -27.03 -13.75 -8.26
C ILE A 728 -25.51 -13.89 -8.18
N GLU A 729 -24.81 -12.79 -8.39
CA GLU A 729 -23.35 -12.72 -8.31
C GLU A 729 -22.94 -11.65 -7.29
N LEU A 730 -22.13 -12.05 -6.33
CA LEU A 730 -21.56 -11.19 -5.29
C LEU A 730 -20.22 -10.61 -5.77
N ASP A 731 -20.05 -9.31 -5.55
CA ASP A 731 -18.85 -8.54 -5.90
C ASP A 731 -18.47 -8.65 -7.40
N PRO A 732 -19.40 -8.38 -8.33
CA PRO A 732 -19.21 -8.61 -9.77
C PRO A 732 -18.05 -7.80 -10.38
N HIS A 733 -17.67 -6.69 -9.73
CA HIS A 733 -16.58 -5.80 -10.18
C HIS A 733 -15.29 -5.95 -9.36
N LEU A 734 -15.22 -6.93 -8.44
CA LEU A 734 -14.06 -7.21 -7.59
C LEU A 734 -13.63 -6.03 -6.70
N GLU A 735 -14.61 -5.34 -6.12
CA GLU A 735 -14.45 -4.13 -5.31
C GLU A 735 -13.99 -4.42 -3.88
N THR A 736 -14.27 -5.62 -3.35
CA THR A 736 -14.11 -5.89 -1.90
C THR A 736 -12.84 -6.65 -1.52
N ALA A 737 -12.01 -7.00 -2.52
CA ALA A 737 -10.85 -7.88 -2.39
C ALA A 737 -11.20 -9.27 -1.82
N ASP A 738 -12.35 -9.83 -2.21
CA ASP A 738 -12.73 -11.18 -1.82
C ASP A 738 -11.69 -12.21 -2.29
N ILE A 739 -11.24 -13.04 -1.35
CA ILE A 739 -10.18 -14.01 -1.62
C ILE A 739 -10.71 -15.31 -2.25
N ASP A 740 -12.02 -15.58 -2.29
CA ASP A 740 -12.60 -16.81 -2.83
C ASP A 740 -13.86 -16.56 -3.67
N LEU A 741 -13.63 -16.13 -4.91
CA LEU A 741 -14.70 -15.91 -5.89
C LEU A 741 -15.52 -17.16 -6.26
N SER A 742 -15.09 -18.37 -5.88
CA SER A 742 -15.82 -19.60 -6.23
C SER A 742 -17.14 -19.77 -5.48
N ASN A 743 -17.34 -18.98 -4.42
CA ASN A 743 -18.53 -19.01 -3.57
C ASN A 743 -19.41 -17.74 -3.71
N ASN A 744 -19.14 -16.93 -4.74
CA ASN A 744 -19.82 -15.66 -5.02
C ASN A 744 -21.05 -15.79 -5.93
N THR A 745 -21.36 -16.98 -6.46
CA THR A 745 -22.45 -17.13 -7.44
C THR A 745 -23.52 -18.11 -6.98
N TRP A 746 -24.77 -17.75 -7.27
CA TRP A 746 -25.90 -18.66 -7.23
C TRP A 746 -26.60 -18.67 -8.61
N PRO A 747 -26.87 -19.85 -9.21
CA PRO A 747 -26.38 -21.16 -8.77
C PRO A 747 -24.85 -21.27 -8.86
N PRO A 748 -24.20 -22.14 -8.04
CA PRO A 748 -22.74 -22.28 -8.05
C PRO A 748 -22.20 -22.71 -9.42
N GLU A 749 -21.16 -22.04 -9.89
CA GLU A 749 -20.51 -22.33 -11.17
C GLU A 749 -19.26 -23.21 -11.01
N PRO A 750 -18.99 -24.14 -11.96
CA PRO A 750 -17.75 -24.91 -11.95
C PRO A 750 -16.54 -24.02 -12.25
N VAL A 751 -15.52 -24.07 -11.40
CA VAL A 751 -14.26 -23.36 -11.61
C VAL A 751 -13.47 -24.01 -12.75
N GLU A 752 -13.43 -23.37 -13.92
CA GLU A 752 -12.60 -23.83 -15.04
C GLU A 752 -11.12 -23.48 -14.80
N SER A 753 -10.27 -24.51 -14.62
CA SER A 753 -8.81 -24.34 -14.51
C SER A 753 -8.10 -24.88 -15.75
N ARG A 754 -7.40 -23.99 -16.48
CA ARG A 754 -6.50 -24.38 -17.58
C ARG A 754 -5.08 -24.47 -17.04
N PHE A 755 -4.44 -25.64 -17.14
CA PHE A 755 -3.02 -25.78 -16.83
C PHE A 755 -2.18 -25.70 -18.10
N ARG A 756 -1.11 -24.90 -18.08
CA ARG A 756 -0.06 -24.89 -19.11
C ARG A 756 1.19 -25.55 -18.54
N LEU A 757 1.80 -26.43 -19.32
CA LEU A 757 3.15 -26.95 -19.05
C LEU A 757 4.16 -25.88 -19.46
N TYR A 758 4.75 -25.19 -18.48
CA TYR A 758 5.82 -24.22 -18.73
C TYR A 758 7.20 -24.89 -18.69
N LYS A 759 8.05 -24.45 -19.60
CA LYS A 759 9.51 -24.56 -19.49
C LYS A 759 10.00 -23.13 -19.37
N ASP A 760 10.71 -22.81 -18.28
CA ASP A 760 11.19 -21.45 -18.02
C ASP A 760 12.02 -20.95 -19.21
N ARG A 761 11.50 -19.96 -19.92
CA ARG A 761 12.24 -19.14 -20.86
C ARG A 761 12.22 -17.71 -20.31
N LYS A 762 13.40 -17.09 -20.27
CA LYS A 762 13.55 -15.70 -19.88
C LYS A 762 13.03 -14.85 -21.05
N ASP A 763 12.00 -14.05 -20.81
CA ASP A 763 11.49 -13.12 -21.84
C ASP A 763 12.59 -12.11 -22.19
N LYS A 764 12.85 -11.93 -23.49
CA LYS A 764 13.80 -10.94 -24.00
C LYS A 764 13.15 -9.57 -24.11
N ASN A 765 13.96 -8.50 -24.18
CA ASN A 765 13.48 -7.15 -24.42
C ASN A 765 12.87 -7.04 -25.84
N PRO A 766 11.57 -6.71 -25.99
CA PRO A 766 10.95 -6.59 -27.31
C PRO A 766 11.56 -5.53 -28.22
N MET A 767 12.21 -4.47 -27.66
CA MET A 767 12.91 -3.47 -28.47
C MET A 767 14.11 -4.09 -29.19
N GLN A 768 14.94 -4.86 -28.48
CA GLN A 768 16.07 -5.58 -29.07
C GLN A 768 15.60 -6.65 -30.07
N GLU A 769 14.48 -7.33 -29.79
CA GLU A 769 13.91 -8.29 -30.76
C GLU A 769 13.43 -7.60 -32.05
N LEU A 770 12.94 -6.36 -31.95
CA LEU A 770 12.53 -5.59 -33.11
C LEU A 770 13.74 -5.06 -33.89
N GLU A 771 14.75 -4.53 -33.20
CA GLU A 771 16.00 -4.08 -33.84
C GLU A 771 16.70 -5.24 -34.54
N GLN A 772 16.80 -6.40 -33.87
CA GLN A 772 17.37 -7.60 -34.48
C GLN A 772 16.57 -8.05 -35.71
N LYS A 773 15.22 -7.98 -35.67
CA LYS A 773 14.41 -8.29 -36.86
C LYS A 773 14.61 -7.30 -37.99
N LEU A 774 14.74 -6.01 -37.68
CA LEU A 774 15.01 -4.97 -38.68
C LEU A 774 16.40 -5.14 -39.29
N GLU A 775 17.40 -5.50 -38.50
CA GLU A 775 18.74 -5.85 -38.98
C GLU A 775 18.73 -7.12 -39.84
N ASP A 776 18.01 -8.16 -39.41
CA ASP A 776 17.84 -9.40 -40.18
C ASP A 776 17.08 -9.13 -41.50
N ASP A 777 16.05 -8.27 -41.50
CA ASP A 777 15.28 -7.88 -42.69
C ASP A 777 16.15 -7.05 -43.67
N VAL A 778 16.98 -6.13 -43.18
CA VAL A 778 17.93 -5.36 -44.02
C VAL A 778 19.01 -6.26 -44.59
N ALA A 779 19.53 -7.22 -43.81
CA ALA A 779 20.51 -8.18 -44.30
C ALA A 779 19.92 -9.11 -45.40
N LEU A 780 18.63 -9.46 -45.30
CA LEU A 780 17.91 -10.21 -46.33
C LEU A 780 17.70 -9.38 -47.60
N ASP A 781 17.36 -8.09 -47.48
CA ASP A 781 17.22 -7.18 -48.62
C ASP A 781 18.56 -6.95 -49.35
N ASP A 782 19.67 -6.84 -48.60
CA ASP A 782 21.02 -6.72 -49.16
C ASP A 782 21.49 -8.02 -49.88
N GLU A 783 21.16 -9.20 -49.33
CA GLU A 783 21.41 -10.49 -49.98
C GLU A 783 20.57 -10.64 -51.28
N ASP A 784 19.31 -10.22 -51.27
CA ASP A 784 18.44 -10.22 -52.45
C ASP A 784 18.93 -9.23 -53.52
N GLU A 785 19.45 -8.05 -53.14
CA GLU A 785 20.09 -7.11 -54.07
C GLU A 785 21.40 -7.65 -54.66
N GLU A 786 22.23 -8.33 -53.87
CA GLU A 786 23.44 -9.01 -54.37
C GLU A 786 23.08 -10.17 -55.32
N GLU A 787 22.02 -10.93 -55.02
CA GLU A 787 21.56 -12.01 -55.89
C GLU A 787 20.96 -11.47 -57.21
N GLN A 788 20.27 -10.32 -57.16
CA GLN A 788 19.81 -9.62 -58.37
C GLN A 788 20.96 -9.04 -59.20
N LYS A 789 22.01 -8.48 -58.59
CA LYS A 789 23.24 -8.04 -59.30
C LYS A 789 23.96 -9.21 -59.95
N ARG A 790 24.06 -10.38 -59.28
CA ARG A 790 24.63 -11.61 -59.85
C ARG A 790 23.80 -12.16 -61.03
N LYS A 791 22.47 -11.97 -61.03
CA LYS A 791 21.58 -12.37 -62.14
C LYS A 791 21.56 -11.33 -63.27
N GLY A 792 21.87 -10.06 -63.01
CA GLY A 792 21.92 -8.97 -63.99
C GLY A 792 23.16 -8.94 -64.88
N ASP A 793 24.31 -9.42 -64.40
CA ASP A 793 25.57 -9.48 -65.17
C ASP A 793 25.66 -10.68 -66.15
N GLY A 794 24.60 -11.48 -66.25
CA GLY A 794 24.50 -12.64 -67.15
C GLY A 794 24.04 -12.35 -68.58
N TRP A 795 23.75 -11.10 -68.95
CA TRP A 795 23.37 -10.71 -70.32
C TRP A 795 24.22 -9.53 -70.82
N ARG A 796 25.46 -9.82 -71.23
CA ARG A 796 26.21 -9.05 -72.23
C ARG A 796 26.94 -9.97 -73.18
#